data_AF-A0A507E429-F1
#
_entry.id   AF-A0A507E429-F1
#
_cell.length_a   1.000
_cell.length_b   1.000
_cell.length_c   1.000
_cell.angle_alpha   90.00
_cell.angle_beta   90.00
_cell.angle_gamma   90.00
#
_symmetry.space_group_name_H-M   'P 1'
#
loop_
_entity.id
_entity.type
_entity.pdbx_description
1 polymer ?
#
loop_
_entity_poly.entity_id
_entity_poly.type
_entity_poly.pdbx_seq_one_letter_code
_entity_poly.pdbx_strand_id
1 'polypeptide(L)'
;MPSTRAVRNLWTTATSSSSSLDKALNACTAALHKSKQSPRKQSQLCVVLASAHYPAASLEHLGRAVSDQFAPKCLIGAVVDSVAGTDGSSLGPGLSITLMDNDVKAECVGFMVNSDNVRHVKQKAVGRWPDLGRGFGTKGRDTDAEAFDLERFTTISMGGGNVELPEKLQRILPSSEETALLLTFSDKEPYQFLETLDLSFPKATKIGLMGTMTPFVNGRPHTLYYNDKVLSGGLVGAAFVSKTLRASEKVSFAGLEALGEPLTITSCRGNIILNIDDTNAAKELLARMNNREMTAGIAAERQLYVRVSRGETSAVYRLTGGDPSKGTLAVDTIKDLEIGMQIQFMQHMGAKASTNTMQGKALVFTCTDPDMPTQASTDSQTPSAHISSTLSAASEGGFFSGHAMDQTGALNALTGSLPCDVPYSRVALTFKESNRQAPRSARHFSSWSPSHALKTNLPNPPAIPEPTAPVNPLTAGPDGEDSLSTSVAFIYEDADSLGKLPDPALSLPGTKKTLKLRALIYDGEGILQEPVEGEFSKIGICKAHSLQPRDLRKMDNTYSEQTPIILVREKAILINLLQFKVLVKADMTILASKMGSDPYSPAFLQELGGKLKMKEGHYEFRALETVFLNVIAQLHAEQQAIFLRVNRTLKTLDDRIEEAELKGLLISRRKLDEFAVKVNSIRACFTAILNQDDDLAAMYLTDKARGRPRAISDHMEAELLFEHYLNLSDEVANATTQLSSNIAATQDIINIVLGSRRNQLIHYELMANLSMAAIAPAALMAGLFGMNIANGLEQDMHLFWGIFGGTFVVTGTVWFASVKKMWTMALAGGYRRQAPVKGSK
;
A
#
# COMPACT_ATOMS: atom_id res chain seq x y z
N MET A 1 -35.00 -35.85 16.48
CA MET A 1 -34.87 -34.70 15.57
C MET A 1 -35.41 -33.45 16.25
N PRO A 2 -34.61 -32.43 16.56
CA PRO A 2 -35.14 -31.19 17.11
C PRO A 2 -35.61 -30.29 15.95
N SER A 3 -36.88 -29.90 15.98
CA SER A 3 -37.52 -28.99 15.04
C SER A 3 -36.87 -27.61 15.09
N THR A 4 -36.24 -27.19 13.99
CA THR A 4 -35.81 -25.80 13.76
C THR A 4 -37.06 -24.92 13.60
N ARG A 5 -37.55 -24.35 14.71
CA ARG A 5 -38.56 -23.28 14.64
C ARG A 5 -37.96 -22.11 13.86
N ALA A 6 -38.65 -21.72 12.77
CA ALA A 6 -38.31 -20.61 11.91
C ALA A 6 -38.01 -19.35 12.74
N VAL A 7 -36.79 -18.83 12.59
CA VAL A 7 -36.36 -17.56 13.16
C VAL A 7 -37.29 -16.47 12.61
N ARG A 8 -37.90 -15.65 13.48
CA ARG A 8 -38.63 -14.47 13.03
C ARG A 8 -37.66 -13.56 12.27
N ASN A 9 -38.00 -13.20 11.04
CA ASN A 9 -37.24 -12.23 10.25
C ASN A 9 -37.21 -10.89 11.00
N LEU A 10 -36.01 -10.39 11.33
CA LEU A 10 -35.86 -9.12 12.05
C LEU A 10 -36.31 -7.92 11.20
N TRP A 11 -36.12 -7.99 9.89
CA TRP A 11 -36.48 -6.92 8.97
C TRP A 11 -37.10 -7.48 7.68
N THR A 12 -37.78 -6.59 6.96
CA THR A 12 -38.32 -6.85 5.62
C THR A 12 -37.58 -5.98 4.61
N THR A 13 -37.05 -6.60 3.55
CA THR A 13 -36.30 -5.94 2.49
C THR A 13 -37.12 -5.94 1.21
N ALA A 14 -37.18 -4.81 0.51
CA ALA A 14 -37.70 -4.71 -0.85
C ALA A 14 -36.59 -4.21 -1.77
N THR A 15 -36.41 -4.87 -2.91
CA THR A 15 -35.37 -4.52 -3.89
C THR A 15 -35.96 -4.39 -5.28
N SER A 16 -35.60 -3.33 -5.99
CA SER A 16 -36.04 -3.02 -7.35
C SER A 16 -34.85 -2.70 -8.24
N SER A 17 -34.79 -3.31 -9.42
CA SER A 17 -33.75 -3.12 -10.44
C SER A 17 -34.19 -2.15 -11.56
N SER A 18 -35.08 -1.20 -11.25
CA SER A 18 -35.55 -0.22 -12.25
C SER A 18 -34.45 0.78 -12.59
N SER A 19 -34.37 1.16 -13.86
CA SER A 19 -33.41 2.14 -14.40
C SER A 19 -33.56 3.57 -13.86
N SER A 20 -34.72 3.91 -13.29
CA SER A 20 -34.99 5.21 -12.65
C SER A 20 -35.15 5.03 -11.14
N LEU A 21 -34.42 5.85 -10.37
CA LEU A 21 -34.44 5.80 -8.91
C LEU A 21 -35.85 6.03 -8.34
N ASP A 22 -36.61 6.99 -8.89
CA ASP A 22 -37.98 7.28 -8.43
C ASP A 22 -38.93 6.11 -8.70
N LYS A 23 -38.81 5.48 -9.87
CA LYS A 23 -39.59 4.27 -10.19
C LYS A 23 -39.21 3.12 -9.26
N ALA A 24 -37.91 2.96 -8.97
CA ALA A 24 -37.43 1.95 -8.06
C ALA A 24 -37.94 2.17 -6.63
N LEU A 25 -37.88 3.42 -6.15
CA LEU A 25 -38.37 3.84 -4.85
C LEU A 25 -39.87 3.55 -4.73
N ASN A 26 -40.68 3.99 -5.69
CA ASN A 26 -42.14 3.75 -5.70
C ASN A 26 -42.49 2.26 -5.74
N ALA A 27 -41.73 1.44 -6.47
CA ALA A 27 -41.93 0.00 -6.49
C ALA A 27 -41.61 -0.64 -5.13
N CYS A 28 -40.48 -0.26 -4.52
CA CYS A 28 -40.10 -0.74 -3.19
C CYS A 28 -41.10 -0.31 -2.13
N THR A 29 -41.61 0.92 -2.18
CA THR A 29 -42.55 1.44 -1.19
C THR A 29 -43.92 0.80 -1.32
N ALA A 30 -44.42 0.63 -2.53
CA ALA A 30 -45.65 -0.13 -2.78
C ALA A 30 -45.55 -1.58 -2.27
N ALA A 31 -44.41 -2.24 -2.47
CA ALA A 31 -44.17 -3.61 -2.00
C ALA A 31 -44.12 -3.68 -0.45
N LEU A 32 -43.40 -2.76 0.20
CA LEU A 32 -43.30 -2.72 1.67
C LEU A 32 -44.63 -2.37 2.34
N HIS A 33 -45.42 -1.45 1.76
CA HIS A 33 -46.76 -1.14 2.26
C HIS A 33 -47.73 -2.32 2.13
N LYS A 34 -47.65 -3.11 1.05
CA LYS A 34 -48.45 -4.34 0.89
C LYS A 34 -48.06 -5.43 1.89
N SER A 35 -46.77 -5.52 2.23
CA SER A 35 -46.25 -6.51 3.20
C SER A 35 -46.64 -6.19 4.64
N LYS A 36 -46.72 -4.90 5.00
CA LYS A 36 -47.08 -4.48 6.36
C LYS A 36 -48.56 -4.69 6.65
N GLN A 37 -48.86 -5.56 7.62
CA GLN A 37 -50.22 -5.76 8.16
C GLN A 37 -50.78 -4.53 8.92
N SER A 38 -49.96 -3.51 9.22
CA SER A 38 -50.39 -2.28 9.90
C SER A 38 -49.58 -1.06 9.43
N PRO A 39 -50.14 -0.20 8.55
CA PRO A 39 -49.40 0.90 7.91
C PRO A 39 -49.07 2.11 8.83
N ARG A 40 -49.50 2.12 10.09
CA ARG A 40 -49.39 3.29 11.00
C ARG A 40 -48.26 3.25 12.03
N LYS A 41 -47.48 2.16 12.14
CA LYS A 41 -46.36 2.09 13.10
C LYS A 41 -45.06 2.53 12.45
N GLN A 42 -44.41 3.53 13.05
CA GLN A 42 -43.08 4.03 12.69
C GLN A 42 -42.02 2.90 12.78
N SER A 43 -41.18 2.71 11.76
CA SER A 43 -40.10 1.70 11.81
C SER A 43 -38.92 2.19 12.67
N GLN A 44 -38.26 1.27 13.39
CA GLN A 44 -37.09 1.58 14.22
C GLN A 44 -35.86 1.93 13.39
N LEU A 45 -35.65 1.21 12.29
CA LEU A 45 -34.51 1.37 11.40
C LEU A 45 -34.95 1.23 9.96
N CYS A 46 -34.41 2.08 9.09
CA CYS A 46 -34.43 1.94 7.65
C CYS A 46 -33.00 1.85 7.13
N VAL A 47 -32.68 0.80 6.37
CA VAL A 47 -31.40 0.67 5.66
C VAL A 47 -31.65 0.88 4.17
N VAL A 48 -30.93 1.82 3.56
CA VAL A 48 -31.04 2.16 2.13
C VAL A 48 -29.72 1.87 1.43
N LEU A 49 -29.76 1.02 0.40
CA LEU A 49 -28.61 0.72 -0.45
C LEU A 49 -28.98 0.98 -1.90
N ALA A 50 -28.26 1.89 -2.55
CA ALA A 50 -28.50 2.27 -3.93
C ALA A 50 -27.26 2.02 -4.77
N SER A 51 -27.43 1.49 -5.96
CA SER A 51 -26.31 1.29 -6.87
C SER A 51 -25.82 2.62 -7.48
N ALA A 52 -24.52 2.75 -7.69
CA ALA A 52 -23.86 3.94 -8.24
C ALA A 52 -24.29 4.34 -9.67
N HIS A 53 -25.07 3.50 -10.37
CA HIS A 53 -25.58 3.80 -11.72
C HIS A 53 -26.67 4.88 -11.76
N TYR A 54 -27.28 5.25 -10.63
CA TYR A 54 -28.30 6.29 -10.59
C TYR A 54 -27.68 7.70 -10.72
N PRO A 55 -28.42 8.67 -11.29
CA PRO A 55 -27.93 10.04 -11.44
C PRO A 55 -27.60 10.71 -10.09
N ALA A 56 -26.58 11.57 -10.08
CA ALA A 56 -26.10 12.30 -8.91
C ALA A 56 -27.22 13.02 -8.13
N ALA A 57 -28.05 13.78 -8.83
CA ALA A 57 -29.14 14.55 -8.23
C ALA A 57 -30.14 13.65 -7.49
N SER A 58 -30.43 12.48 -8.06
CA SER A 58 -31.35 11.51 -7.45
C SER A 58 -30.73 10.88 -6.20
N LEU A 59 -29.44 10.54 -6.22
CA LEU A 59 -28.72 9.98 -5.07
C LEU A 59 -28.60 10.97 -3.89
N GLU A 60 -28.41 12.28 -4.16
CA GLU A 60 -28.34 13.30 -3.10
C GLU A 60 -29.69 13.49 -2.37
N HIS A 61 -30.81 13.27 -3.07
CA HIS A 61 -32.16 13.43 -2.49
C HIS A 61 -32.75 12.13 -1.92
N LEU A 62 -32.12 10.97 -2.18
CA LEU A 62 -32.65 9.66 -1.81
C LEU A 62 -32.93 9.52 -0.31
N GLY A 63 -32.00 9.94 0.55
CA GLY A 63 -32.18 9.84 2.01
C GLY A 63 -33.44 10.55 2.50
N ARG A 64 -33.65 11.79 2.03
CA ARG A 64 -34.86 12.58 2.34
C ARG A 64 -36.12 11.95 1.75
N ALA A 65 -36.07 11.51 0.49
CA ALA A 65 -37.21 10.89 -0.16
C ALA A 65 -37.68 9.61 0.55
N VAL A 66 -36.75 8.82 1.11
CA VAL A 66 -37.08 7.64 1.93
C VAL A 66 -37.58 8.05 3.32
N SER A 67 -36.97 9.05 3.96
CA SER A 67 -37.45 9.62 5.22
C SER A 67 -38.90 10.10 5.11
N ASP A 68 -39.26 10.79 4.03
CA ASP A 68 -40.61 11.32 3.80
C ASP A 68 -41.66 10.21 3.67
N GLN A 69 -41.31 9.08 3.08
CA GLN A 69 -42.24 7.97 2.85
C GLN A 69 -42.43 7.05 4.07
N PHE A 70 -41.37 6.81 4.85
CA PHE A 70 -41.41 5.83 5.94
C PHE A 70 -41.26 6.41 7.35
N ALA A 71 -40.81 7.65 7.46
CA ALA A 71 -40.51 8.35 8.71
C ALA A 71 -39.77 7.50 9.77
N PRO A 72 -38.67 6.78 9.43
CA PRO A 72 -38.02 5.87 10.38
C PRO A 72 -37.37 6.62 11.55
N LYS A 73 -37.23 5.99 12.73
CA LYS A 73 -36.49 6.59 13.86
C LYS A 73 -35.01 6.81 13.52
N CYS A 74 -34.46 5.95 12.68
CA CYS A 74 -33.12 6.09 12.13
C CYS A 74 -33.07 5.55 10.70
N LEU A 75 -32.45 6.29 9.79
CA LEU A 75 -32.09 5.83 8.47
C LEU A 75 -30.57 5.78 8.35
N ILE A 76 -30.04 4.65 7.88
CA ILE A 76 -28.62 4.48 7.54
C ILE A 76 -28.50 3.91 6.13
N GLY A 77 -27.35 4.07 5.49
CA GLY A 77 -27.15 3.50 4.16
C GLY A 77 -25.88 3.95 3.48
N ALA A 78 -25.69 3.44 2.27
CA ALA A 78 -24.58 3.80 1.41
C ALA A 78 -24.91 3.57 -0.06
N VAL A 79 -24.15 4.22 -0.93
CA VAL A 79 -24.06 3.83 -2.34
C VAL A 79 -23.14 2.61 -2.47
N VAL A 80 -23.57 1.63 -3.26
CA VAL A 80 -22.92 0.32 -3.46
C VAL A 80 -22.80 0.00 -4.94
N ASP A 81 -22.12 -1.08 -5.33
CA ASP A 81 -22.03 -1.46 -6.75
C ASP A 81 -23.32 -2.11 -7.22
N SER A 82 -23.81 -3.07 -6.42
CA SER A 82 -24.99 -3.85 -6.73
C SER A 82 -25.76 -4.26 -5.47
N VAL A 83 -27.04 -4.52 -5.67
CA VAL A 83 -27.98 -5.02 -4.66
C VAL A 83 -28.56 -6.35 -5.14
N ALA A 84 -29.31 -7.04 -4.27
CA ALA A 84 -30.02 -8.26 -4.68
C ALA A 84 -30.89 -8.03 -5.93
N GLY A 85 -30.77 -8.90 -6.93
CA GLY A 85 -31.65 -8.94 -8.08
C GLY A 85 -33.07 -9.35 -7.69
N THR A 86 -34.01 -9.20 -8.62
CA THR A 86 -35.43 -9.55 -8.42
C THR A 86 -35.68 -11.04 -8.23
N ASP A 87 -34.71 -11.88 -8.55
CA ASP A 87 -34.70 -13.33 -8.30
C ASP A 87 -34.20 -13.69 -6.89
N GLY A 88 -33.65 -12.72 -6.14
CA GLY A 88 -33.08 -12.91 -4.80
C GLY A 88 -31.79 -13.75 -4.78
N SER A 89 -31.31 -14.18 -5.94
CA SER A 89 -30.12 -15.03 -6.12
C SER A 89 -28.97 -14.34 -6.86
N SER A 90 -29.28 -13.38 -7.73
CA SER A 90 -28.28 -12.60 -8.46
C SER A 90 -27.99 -11.27 -7.77
N LEU A 91 -26.85 -10.65 -8.09
CA LEU A 91 -26.53 -9.27 -7.74
C LEU A 91 -26.62 -8.42 -9.01
N GLY A 92 -27.22 -7.23 -8.92
CA GLY A 92 -27.36 -6.33 -10.06
C GLY A 92 -27.58 -4.88 -9.63
N PRO A 93 -27.60 -3.93 -10.59
CA PRO A 93 -27.92 -2.54 -10.30
C PRO A 93 -29.37 -2.42 -9.82
N GLY A 94 -29.58 -1.63 -8.77
CA GLY A 94 -30.91 -1.37 -8.23
C GLY A 94 -30.89 -0.58 -6.93
N LEU A 95 -32.07 -0.47 -6.33
CA LEU A 95 -32.34 0.14 -5.03
C LEU A 95 -32.91 -0.91 -4.07
N SER A 96 -32.31 -1.04 -2.89
CA SER A 96 -32.76 -1.92 -1.81
C SER A 96 -33.11 -1.10 -0.57
N ILE A 97 -34.31 -1.31 -0.04
CA ILE A 97 -34.82 -0.66 1.17
C ILE A 97 -35.22 -1.73 2.18
N THR A 98 -34.64 -1.67 3.37
CA THR A 98 -34.88 -2.64 4.45
C THR A 98 -35.45 -1.95 5.67
N LEU A 99 -36.60 -2.42 6.17
CA LEU A 99 -37.30 -1.86 7.31
C LEU A 99 -37.30 -2.83 8.49
N MET A 100 -36.94 -2.34 9.67
CA MET A 100 -37.12 -3.05 10.94
C MET A 100 -38.31 -2.47 11.70
N ASP A 101 -39.28 -3.32 12.03
CA ASP A 101 -40.50 -2.91 12.70
C ASP A 101 -40.36 -2.87 14.24
N ASN A 102 -41.26 -2.13 14.90
CA ASN A 102 -41.26 -1.97 16.37
C ASN A 102 -41.58 -3.27 17.14
N ASP A 103 -42.16 -4.28 16.48
CA ASP A 103 -42.59 -5.51 17.15
C ASP A 103 -41.40 -6.48 17.42
N VAL A 104 -40.20 -6.10 16.99
CA VAL A 104 -38.95 -6.83 17.26
C VAL A 104 -38.46 -6.53 18.68
N LYS A 105 -38.11 -7.58 19.45
CA LYS A 105 -37.54 -7.49 20.82
C LYS A 105 -36.06 -7.09 20.81
N ALA A 106 -35.72 -6.06 20.03
CA ALA A 106 -34.39 -5.48 19.96
C ALA A 106 -34.55 -3.96 19.90
N GLU A 107 -33.81 -3.26 20.75
CA GLU A 107 -33.67 -1.81 20.67
C GLU A 107 -32.59 -1.49 19.62
N CYS A 108 -32.91 -0.61 18.68
CA CYS A 108 -31.97 -0.14 17.68
C CYS A 108 -31.50 1.29 17.96
N VAL A 109 -30.19 1.47 18.06
CA VAL A 109 -29.54 2.76 18.29
C VAL A 109 -28.64 3.10 17.11
N GLY A 110 -29.08 4.04 16.28
CA GLY A 110 -28.32 4.50 15.11
C GLY A 110 -27.29 5.58 15.44
N PHE A 111 -26.09 5.50 14.88
CA PHE A 111 -24.96 6.38 15.12
C PHE A 111 -24.25 6.76 13.82
N MET A 112 -23.46 7.85 13.89
CA MET A 112 -22.58 8.27 12.81
C MET A 112 -21.25 8.77 13.40
N VAL A 113 -20.19 8.61 12.62
CA VAL A 113 -18.84 9.13 12.86
C VAL A 113 -18.44 9.88 11.61
N ASN A 114 -18.08 11.15 11.76
CA ASN A 114 -17.64 11.97 10.63
C ASN A 114 -16.20 11.62 10.24
N SER A 115 -15.83 11.84 8.98
CA SER A 115 -14.46 11.59 8.48
C SER A 115 -13.40 12.35 9.29
N ASP A 116 -13.70 13.58 9.73
CA ASP A 116 -12.76 14.42 10.48
C ASP A 116 -12.34 13.81 11.83
N ASN A 117 -13.16 12.91 12.39
CA ASN A 117 -12.91 12.25 13.67
C ASN A 117 -12.15 10.92 13.49
N VAL A 118 -12.04 10.40 12.27
CA VAL A 118 -11.30 9.18 11.95
C VAL A 118 -9.99 9.63 11.29
N ARG A 119 -8.86 9.53 12.00
CA ARG A 119 -7.57 9.89 11.38
C ARG A 119 -7.29 8.90 10.26
N HIS A 120 -7.17 9.39 9.03
CA HIS A 120 -6.64 8.66 7.89
C HIS A 120 -5.20 8.20 8.19
N VAL A 121 -5.03 7.04 8.83
CA VAL A 121 -3.72 6.38 8.88
C VAL A 121 -3.50 5.79 7.50
N LYS A 122 -2.51 6.32 6.80
CA LYS A 122 -2.05 5.84 5.49
C LYS A 122 -2.05 4.31 5.49
N GLN A 123 -2.95 3.73 4.70
CA GLN A 123 -3.01 2.29 4.52
C GLN A 123 -1.74 1.76 3.86
N LYS A 124 -1.39 0.53 4.28
CA LYS A 124 -0.41 -0.38 3.68
C LYS A 124 1.04 0.08 3.81
N ALA A 125 1.63 -0.24 4.96
CA ALA A 125 3.08 -0.20 5.16
C ALA A 125 3.74 -1.33 4.35
N VAL A 126 4.04 -1.06 3.09
CA VAL A 126 5.05 -1.82 2.34
C VAL A 126 6.37 -1.05 2.48
N GLY A 127 7.23 -1.50 3.41
CA GLY A 127 8.66 -1.17 3.37
C GLY A 127 9.11 0.26 3.70
N ARG A 128 8.36 1.06 4.48
CA ARG A 128 8.91 2.28 5.10
C ARG A 128 8.64 2.30 6.59
N TRP A 129 9.72 2.18 7.37
CA TRP A 129 9.70 2.36 8.82
C TRP A 129 9.43 3.84 9.11
N PRO A 130 8.43 4.20 9.94
CA PRO A 130 8.37 5.53 10.52
C PRO A 130 9.50 5.67 11.55
N ASP A 131 10.08 6.87 11.64
CA ASP A 131 11.02 7.22 12.69
C ASP A 131 10.29 7.12 14.05
N LEU A 132 10.71 6.18 14.89
CA LEU A 132 10.10 5.93 16.20
C LEU A 132 10.50 7.06 17.16
N GLY A 133 9.66 8.09 17.20
CA GLY A 133 9.79 9.23 18.08
C GLY A 133 9.92 8.82 19.55
N ARG A 134 10.99 9.30 20.18
CA ARG A 134 11.12 9.46 21.63
C ARG A 134 9.90 10.22 22.17
N GLY A 135 9.05 9.55 22.93
CA GLY A 135 8.01 10.19 23.73
C GLY A 135 8.59 10.71 25.06
N PHE A 136 8.59 12.04 25.20
CA PHE A 136 8.39 12.81 26.43
C PHE A 136 8.91 12.25 27.78
N GLY A 137 10.12 12.69 28.14
CA GLY A 137 10.39 13.44 29.38
C GLY A 137 10.19 12.76 30.75
N THR A 138 11.27 12.22 31.30
CA THR A 138 11.68 12.47 32.70
C THR A 138 13.21 12.44 32.80
N LYS A 139 13.77 13.47 33.44
CA LYS A 139 15.18 13.63 33.78
C LYS A 139 15.68 12.45 34.62
N GLY A 140 16.80 11.85 34.23
CA GLY A 140 17.55 10.87 35.03
C GLY A 140 18.89 10.60 34.35
N ARG A 141 19.96 10.86 35.08
CA ARG A 141 21.35 10.83 34.64
C ARG A 141 21.91 9.41 34.80
N ASP A 142 22.89 9.11 33.96
CA ASP A 142 23.95 8.10 34.11
C ASP A 142 23.65 6.63 33.75
N THR A 143 24.53 6.15 32.86
CA THR A 143 25.13 4.81 32.76
C THR A 143 24.18 3.62 32.79
N ASP A 144 23.93 3.04 31.61
CA ASP A 144 24.36 1.67 31.30
C ASP A 144 24.04 1.34 29.83
N ALA A 145 25.09 0.96 29.09
CA ALA A 145 24.96 0.32 27.80
C ALA A 145 24.72 -1.18 28.03
N GLU A 146 23.56 -1.53 28.59
CA GLU A 146 23.13 -2.92 28.75
C GLU A 146 21.67 -3.10 28.33
N ALA A 147 21.45 -4.16 27.56
CA ALA A 147 20.17 -4.72 27.12
C ALA A 147 19.23 -3.77 26.32
N PHE A 148 19.34 -3.86 25.00
CA PHE A 148 18.17 -3.66 24.14
C PHE A 148 17.13 -4.72 24.55
N ASP A 149 16.17 -4.33 25.38
CA ASP A 149 15.12 -5.21 25.90
C ASP A 149 14.15 -5.56 24.76
N LEU A 150 14.51 -6.60 23.99
CA LEU A 150 13.70 -7.13 22.88
C LEU A 150 12.30 -7.56 23.32
N GLU A 151 12.07 -7.79 24.61
CA GLU A 151 10.76 -8.14 25.16
C GLU A 151 9.80 -6.94 25.28
N ARG A 152 10.29 -5.70 25.15
CA ARG A 152 9.47 -4.47 25.16
C ARG A 152 9.08 -3.93 23.79
N PHE A 153 9.47 -4.59 22.70
CA PHE A 153 9.13 -4.15 21.35
C PHE A 153 7.66 -4.46 21.04
N THR A 154 6.78 -3.47 21.18
CA THR A 154 5.37 -3.56 20.74
C THR A 154 5.20 -3.01 19.34
N THR A 155 4.36 -3.70 18.56
CA THR A 155 4.20 -3.52 17.12
C THR A 155 3.77 -2.13 16.67
N ILE A 156 4.33 -1.68 15.53
CA ILE A 156 4.06 -0.41 14.82
C ILE A 156 2.65 -0.37 14.18
N SER A 157 1.90 -1.47 14.21
CA SER A 157 0.63 -1.65 13.50
C SER A 157 -0.63 -1.43 14.35
N MET A 158 -0.47 -1.16 15.64
CA MET A 158 -1.55 -0.69 16.49
C MET A 158 -1.73 0.81 16.23
N GLY A 159 -2.72 1.17 15.41
CA GLY A 159 -3.10 2.57 15.24
C GLY A 159 -3.63 3.08 16.57
N GLY A 160 -2.81 3.80 17.34
CA GLY A 160 -3.10 4.27 18.69
C GLY A 160 -4.55 4.70 18.87
N GLY A 161 -5.36 3.81 19.45
CA GLY A 161 -6.79 3.97 19.57
C GLY A 161 -7.13 5.03 20.61
N ASN A 162 -7.84 6.06 20.16
CA ASN A 162 -8.86 6.76 20.96
C ASN A 162 -9.68 7.63 20.01
N VAL A 163 -10.45 6.99 19.12
CA VAL A 163 -11.58 7.68 18.49
C VAL A 163 -12.69 7.73 19.52
N GLU A 164 -13.16 8.92 19.88
CA GLU A 164 -14.25 9.06 20.85
C GLU A 164 -15.52 8.36 20.33
N LEU A 165 -16.12 7.52 21.16
CA LEU A 165 -17.41 6.90 20.86
C LEU A 165 -18.48 7.99 20.72
N PRO A 166 -19.34 7.97 19.68
CA PRO A 166 -20.50 8.84 19.60
C PRO A 166 -21.38 8.75 20.86
N GLU A 167 -21.99 9.86 21.29
CA GLU A 167 -22.82 9.92 22.51
C GLU A 167 -23.87 8.80 22.58
N LYS A 168 -24.48 8.46 21.44
CA LYS A 168 -25.49 7.39 21.36
C LYS A 168 -24.92 6.01 21.67
N LEU A 169 -23.67 5.74 21.28
CA LEU A 169 -22.97 4.50 21.64
C LEU A 169 -22.48 4.53 23.09
N GLN A 170 -22.05 5.68 23.61
CA GLN A 170 -21.69 5.83 25.02
C GLN A 170 -22.87 5.51 25.94
N ARG A 171 -24.10 5.90 25.56
CA ARG A 171 -25.32 5.61 26.34
C ARG A 171 -25.63 4.12 26.44
N ILE A 172 -25.30 3.32 25.43
CA ILE A 172 -25.52 1.87 25.43
C ILE A 172 -24.31 1.07 25.90
N LEU A 173 -23.17 1.72 26.15
CA LEU A 173 -21.96 1.07 26.66
C LEU A 173 -22.19 0.27 27.96
N PRO A 174 -23.03 0.71 28.93
CA PRO A 174 -23.39 -0.09 30.09
C PRO A 174 -24.14 -1.39 29.73
N SER A 175 -24.79 -1.42 28.57
CA SER A 175 -25.50 -2.59 28.02
C SER A 175 -24.69 -3.31 26.93
N SER A 176 -23.37 -3.11 26.88
CA SER A 176 -22.50 -3.67 25.85
C SER A 176 -22.55 -5.20 25.75
N GLU A 177 -22.83 -5.90 26.85
CA GLU A 177 -23.01 -7.36 26.87
C GLU A 177 -24.32 -7.83 26.22
N GLU A 178 -25.31 -6.94 26.17
CA GLU A 178 -26.62 -7.14 25.56
C GLU A 178 -26.65 -6.69 24.09
N THR A 179 -25.62 -5.97 23.63
CA THR A 179 -25.48 -5.63 22.21
C THR A 179 -25.17 -6.89 21.41
N ALA A 180 -26.11 -7.30 20.56
CA ALA A 180 -26.00 -8.51 19.75
C ALA A 180 -25.27 -8.25 18.42
N LEU A 181 -25.51 -7.07 17.81
CA LEU A 181 -25.02 -6.74 16.47
C LEU A 181 -24.72 -5.23 16.35
N LEU A 182 -23.64 -4.91 15.64
CA LEU A 182 -23.33 -3.58 15.10
C LEU A 182 -23.28 -3.71 13.57
N LEU A 183 -24.30 -3.15 12.90
CA LEU A 183 -24.36 -3.06 11.44
C LEU A 183 -23.87 -1.70 10.99
N THR A 184 -22.87 -1.66 10.11
CA THR A 184 -22.18 -0.41 9.75
C THR A 184 -21.92 -0.31 8.25
N PHE A 185 -21.95 0.92 7.73
CA PHE A 185 -21.50 1.27 6.39
C PHE A 185 -20.43 2.35 6.51
N SER A 186 -19.27 2.12 5.92
CA SER A 186 -18.12 3.01 6.04
C SER A 186 -17.61 3.45 4.68
N ASP A 187 -16.72 4.43 4.67
CA ASP A 187 -15.75 4.60 3.60
C ASP A 187 -14.72 3.46 3.58
N LYS A 188 -13.63 3.64 2.80
CA LYS A 188 -12.55 2.66 2.66
C LYS A 188 -11.65 2.49 3.89
N GLU A 189 -11.80 3.32 4.94
CA GLU A 189 -10.85 3.35 6.07
C GLU A 189 -11.49 3.15 7.47
N PRO A 190 -12.22 2.04 7.73
CA PRO A 190 -12.94 1.85 9.00
C PRO A 190 -12.07 1.45 10.22
N TYR A 191 -10.77 1.21 10.03
CA TYR A 191 -9.91 0.42 10.93
C TYR A 191 -9.86 0.92 12.37
N GLN A 192 -9.54 2.21 12.59
CA GLN A 192 -9.39 2.77 13.94
C GLN A 192 -10.69 2.71 14.75
N PHE A 193 -11.81 2.96 14.07
CA PHE A 193 -13.11 2.92 14.74
C PHE A 193 -13.56 1.49 15.00
N LEU A 194 -13.23 0.54 14.11
CA LEU A 194 -13.49 -0.89 14.36
C LEU A 194 -12.74 -1.41 15.59
N GLU A 195 -11.49 -1.01 15.78
CA GLU A 195 -10.73 -1.34 16.99
C GLU A 195 -11.40 -0.76 18.24
N THR A 196 -11.84 0.50 18.17
CA THR A 196 -12.61 1.14 19.26
C THR A 196 -13.91 0.36 19.57
N LEU A 197 -14.63 -0.10 18.54
CA LEU A 197 -15.83 -0.93 18.69
C LEU A 197 -15.53 -2.32 19.26
N ASP A 198 -14.39 -2.91 18.94
CA ASP A 198 -13.97 -4.20 19.48
C ASP A 198 -13.63 -4.08 20.97
N LEU A 199 -12.95 -3.01 21.38
CA LEU A 199 -12.68 -2.71 22.79
C LEU A 199 -13.97 -2.41 23.57
N SER A 200 -14.88 -1.64 22.96
CA SER A 200 -16.08 -1.13 23.65
C SER A 200 -17.24 -2.15 23.69
N PHE A 201 -17.35 -3.00 22.68
CA PHE A 201 -18.43 -3.98 22.53
C PHE A 201 -17.89 -5.38 22.21
N PRO A 202 -17.10 -6.00 23.09
CA PRO A 202 -16.33 -7.20 22.74
C PRO A 202 -17.19 -8.41 22.34
N LYS A 203 -18.37 -8.56 22.93
CA LYS A 203 -19.33 -9.66 22.66
C LYS A 203 -20.23 -9.42 21.45
N ALA A 204 -20.31 -8.19 20.96
CA ALA A 204 -21.19 -7.84 19.85
C ALA A 204 -20.56 -8.28 18.52
N THR A 205 -21.39 -8.82 17.63
CA THR A 205 -21.01 -9.07 16.25
C THR A 205 -20.88 -7.75 15.50
N LYS A 206 -19.73 -7.48 14.86
CA LYS A 206 -19.59 -6.35 13.94
C LYS A 206 -19.69 -6.90 12.53
N ILE A 207 -20.53 -6.28 11.72
CA ILE A 207 -20.62 -6.57 10.30
C ILE A 207 -20.86 -5.26 9.55
N GLY A 208 -20.17 -5.09 8.43
CA GLY A 208 -20.36 -3.90 7.63
C GLY A 208 -19.87 -4.03 6.21
N LEU A 209 -20.31 -3.09 5.39
CA LEU A 209 -19.93 -2.98 3.99
C LEU A 209 -19.22 -1.64 3.79
N MET A 210 -18.07 -1.65 3.11
CA MET A 210 -17.40 -0.42 2.69
C MET A 210 -18.11 0.09 1.44
N GLY A 211 -18.66 1.29 1.47
CA GLY A 211 -19.42 1.86 0.36
C GLY A 211 -18.55 2.07 -0.88
N THR A 212 -19.17 2.00 -2.06
CA THR A 212 -18.49 2.26 -3.33
C THR A 212 -17.99 3.70 -3.38
N MET A 213 -16.87 3.93 -4.05
CA MET A 213 -16.37 5.29 -4.30
C MET A 213 -17.25 6.01 -5.32
N THR A 214 -17.67 7.25 -5.03
CA THR A 214 -18.58 8.03 -5.88
C THR A 214 -18.00 9.31 -6.50
N PRO A 215 -16.67 9.51 -6.66
CA PRO A 215 -16.14 10.81 -7.10
C PRO A 215 -16.59 11.18 -8.52
N PHE A 216 -16.77 10.19 -9.38
CA PHE A 216 -17.25 10.38 -10.75
C PHE A 216 -18.78 10.37 -10.89
N VAL A 217 -19.51 10.04 -9.82
CA VAL A 217 -20.98 10.00 -9.81
C VAL A 217 -21.51 11.35 -9.33
N ASN A 218 -21.18 11.78 -8.11
CA ASN A 218 -21.68 13.01 -7.50
C ASN A 218 -20.57 13.94 -6.96
N GLY A 219 -19.30 13.67 -7.26
CA GLY A 219 -18.17 14.48 -6.79
C GLY A 219 -17.74 14.21 -5.34
N ARG A 220 -18.41 13.29 -4.62
CA ARG A 220 -18.01 12.91 -3.25
C ARG A 220 -17.13 11.65 -3.27
N PRO A 221 -16.10 11.54 -2.40
CA PRO A 221 -15.29 10.31 -2.29
C PRO A 221 -16.16 9.07 -2.06
N HIS A 222 -17.07 9.13 -1.09
CA HIS A 222 -18.10 8.12 -0.83
C HIS A 222 -19.45 8.82 -0.58
N THR A 223 -20.55 8.08 -0.69
CA THR A 223 -21.89 8.59 -0.40
C THR A 223 -22.54 7.70 0.66
N LEU A 224 -22.58 8.19 1.90
CA LEU A 224 -23.23 7.52 3.03
C LEU A 224 -24.48 8.29 3.47
N TYR A 225 -25.50 7.58 3.92
CA TYR A 225 -26.77 8.15 4.37
C TYR A 225 -26.91 8.02 5.88
N TYR A 226 -27.25 9.12 6.54
CA TYR A 226 -27.68 9.13 7.94
C TYR A 226 -28.85 10.09 8.11
N ASN A 227 -30.06 9.56 8.25
CA ASN A 227 -31.30 10.34 8.22
C ASN A 227 -31.35 11.24 6.96
N ASP A 228 -31.53 12.54 7.14
CA ASP A 228 -31.62 13.50 6.04
C ASP A 228 -30.26 14.06 5.58
N LYS A 229 -29.16 13.53 6.14
CA LYS A 229 -27.79 13.92 5.82
C LYS A 229 -27.13 12.94 4.87
N VAL A 230 -26.42 13.49 3.88
CA VAL A 230 -25.52 12.77 2.98
C VAL A 230 -24.09 13.11 3.40
N LEU A 231 -23.29 12.08 3.68
CA LEU A 231 -21.92 12.21 4.16
C LEU A 231 -20.93 11.79 3.07
N SER A 232 -19.83 12.52 2.96
CA SER A 232 -18.76 12.28 1.98
C SER A 232 -17.74 11.21 2.41
N GLY A 233 -17.77 10.79 3.68
CA GLY A 233 -16.83 9.86 4.31
C GLY A 233 -17.17 9.62 5.78
N GLY A 234 -16.37 8.79 6.46
CA GLY A 234 -16.61 8.33 7.83
C GLY A 234 -17.39 7.02 7.89
N LEU A 235 -18.23 6.87 8.91
CA LEU A 235 -18.96 5.64 9.18
C LEU A 235 -20.35 5.92 9.73
N VAL A 236 -21.36 5.22 9.21
CA VAL A 236 -22.75 5.23 9.70
C VAL A 236 -23.13 3.84 10.15
N GLY A 237 -23.96 3.71 11.17
CA GLY A 237 -24.34 2.38 11.64
C GLY A 237 -25.50 2.35 12.62
N ALA A 238 -25.89 1.14 12.98
CA ALA A 238 -26.91 0.83 13.97
C ALA A 238 -26.47 -0.31 14.89
N ALA A 239 -26.60 -0.09 16.19
CA ALA A 239 -26.39 -1.09 17.22
C ALA A 239 -27.74 -1.72 17.61
N PHE A 240 -27.77 -3.05 17.72
CA PHE A 240 -28.94 -3.82 18.11
C PHE A 240 -28.72 -4.39 19.51
N VAL A 241 -29.45 -3.85 20.49
CA VAL A 241 -29.39 -4.26 21.89
C VAL A 241 -30.53 -5.23 22.16
N SER A 242 -30.20 -6.48 22.52
CA SER A 242 -31.18 -7.51 22.81
C SER A 242 -30.59 -8.63 23.68
N LYS A 243 -31.34 -8.99 24.73
CA LYS A 243 -30.99 -10.11 25.62
C LYS A 243 -31.18 -11.49 24.98
N THR A 244 -32.01 -11.59 23.95
CA THR A 244 -32.44 -12.88 23.38
C THR A 244 -31.78 -13.19 22.04
N LEU A 245 -31.41 -12.17 21.27
CA LEU A 245 -30.78 -12.32 19.96
C LEU A 245 -29.29 -12.56 20.08
N ARG A 246 -28.79 -13.54 19.33
CA ARG A 246 -27.37 -13.73 19.05
C ARG A 246 -27.17 -13.78 17.55
N ALA A 247 -26.22 -12.98 17.05
CA ALA A 247 -25.79 -13.04 15.67
C ALA A 247 -24.62 -14.01 15.53
N SER A 248 -24.55 -14.67 14.37
CA SER A 248 -23.44 -15.53 13.99
C SER A 248 -23.17 -15.30 12.50
N GLU A 249 -21.94 -14.90 12.21
CA GLU A 249 -21.39 -14.64 10.89
C GLU A 249 -20.66 -15.87 10.35
N LYS A 250 -20.64 -15.98 9.02
CA LYS A 250 -19.84 -16.95 8.29
C LYS A 250 -19.27 -16.30 7.04
N VAL A 251 -17.94 -16.23 6.97
CA VAL A 251 -17.21 -15.77 5.79
C VAL A 251 -16.94 -16.95 4.87
N SER A 252 -17.05 -16.74 3.56
CA SER A 252 -16.69 -17.73 2.55
C SER A 252 -16.03 -17.05 1.36
N PHE A 253 -15.00 -17.70 0.82
CA PHE A 253 -14.16 -17.17 -0.26
C PHE A 253 -14.47 -17.94 -1.54
N ALA A 254 -15.56 -17.57 -2.22
CA ALA A 254 -15.89 -18.17 -3.51
C ALA A 254 -14.85 -17.72 -4.56
N GLY A 255 -14.54 -18.55 -5.55
CA GLY A 255 -13.57 -18.21 -6.61
C GLY A 255 -12.09 -18.43 -6.25
N LEU A 256 -11.76 -18.76 -5.00
CA LEU A 256 -10.40 -19.13 -4.60
C LEU A 256 -10.21 -20.65 -4.54
N GLU A 257 -9.11 -21.12 -5.12
CA GLU A 257 -8.67 -22.52 -5.04
C GLU A 257 -7.40 -22.62 -4.20
N ALA A 258 -7.31 -23.65 -3.36
CA ALA A 258 -6.13 -23.92 -2.55
C ALA A 258 -4.99 -24.50 -3.40
N LEU A 259 -3.81 -23.92 -3.25
CA LEU A 259 -2.54 -24.39 -3.76
C LEU A 259 -1.87 -25.26 -2.69
N GLY A 260 -2.33 -26.51 -2.57
CA GLY A 260 -1.78 -27.53 -1.68
C GLY A 260 -2.30 -27.51 -0.23
N GLU A 261 -1.67 -28.33 0.61
CA GLU A 261 -2.02 -28.52 2.02
C GLU A 261 -1.61 -27.30 2.89
N PRO A 262 -2.30 -27.04 4.00
CA PRO A 262 -1.88 -26.03 4.97
C PRO A 262 -0.47 -26.32 5.51
N LEU A 263 0.31 -25.26 5.70
CA LEU A 263 1.68 -25.28 6.20
C LEU A 263 1.78 -24.41 7.46
N THR A 264 2.76 -24.62 8.34
CA THR A 264 2.86 -23.88 9.61
C THR A 264 3.89 -22.76 9.52
N ILE A 265 3.54 -21.56 9.98
CA ILE A 265 4.52 -20.47 10.11
C ILE A 265 5.51 -20.83 11.21
N THR A 266 6.78 -21.04 10.85
CA THR A 266 7.86 -21.29 11.81
C THR A 266 8.67 -20.02 12.11
N SER A 267 8.64 -19.02 11.22
CA SER A 267 9.23 -17.71 11.48
C SER A 267 8.53 -16.59 10.71
N CYS A 268 8.14 -15.53 11.41
CA CYS A 268 7.53 -14.33 10.86
C CYS A 268 7.96 -13.08 11.63
N ARG A 269 7.79 -11.91 11.01
CA ARG A 269 8.03 -10.60 11.63
C ARG A 269 7.03 -9.59 11.09
N GLY A 270 6.14 -9.11 11.95
CA GLY A 270 5.03 -8.24 11.53
C GLY A 270 4.12 -8.95 10.53
N ASN A 271 3.91 -8.32 9.36
CA ASN A 271 3.17 -8.89 8.23
C ASN A 271 4.03 -9.69 7.23
N ILE A 272 5.29 -9.96 7.55
CA ILE A 272 6.23 -10.69 6.68
C ILE A 272 6.46 -12.11 7.22
N ILE A 273 6.23 -13.10 6.38
CA ILE A 273 6.56 -14.51 6.63
C ILE A 273 7.98 -14.77 6.13
N LEU A 274 8.81 -15.39 6.95
CA LEU A 274 10.20 -15.74 6.61
C LEU A 274 10.28 -17.24 6.28
N ASN A 275 9.84 -18.07 7.22
CA ASN A 275 9.90 -19.52 7.09
C ASN A 275 8.54 -20.18 7.35
N ILE A 276 8.28 -21.24 6.60
CA ILE A 276 7.08 -22.07 6.70
C ILE A 276 7.53 -23.53 6.72
N ASP A 277 7.11 -24.30 7.71
CA ASP A 277 7.57 -25.68 7.97
C ASP A 277 9.10 -25.80 7.84
N ASP A 278 9.82 -24.82 8.39
CA ASP A 278 11.28 -24.69 8.36
C ASP A 278 11.92 -24.55 6.97
N THR A 279 11.09 -24.28 5.96
CA THR A 279 11.52 -23.97 4.60
C THR A 279 11.27 -22.50 4.25
N ASN A 280 11.93 -22.04 3.18
CA ASN A 280 11.83 -20.68 2.68
C ASN A 280 10.44 -20.42 2.07
N ALA A 281 9.71 -19.42 2.61
CA ALA A 281 8.32 -19.18 2.28
C ALA A 281 8.06 -18.89 0.79
N ALA A 282 8.93 -18.07 0.19
CA ALA A 282 8.81 -17.68 -1.22
C ALA A 282 9.15 -18.84 -2.17
N LYS A 283 10.12 -19.70 -1.81
CA LYS A 283 10.47 -20.88 -2.60
C LYS A 283 9.36 -21.92 -2.58
N GLU A 284 8.72 -22.13 -1.43
CA GLU A 284 7.60 -23.08 -1.31
C GLU A 284 6.40 -22.66 -2.16
N LEU A 285 6.07 -21.35 -2.17
CA LEU A 285 5.05 -20.81 -3.08
C LEU A 285 5.38 -21.11 -4.55
N LEU A 286 6.62 -20.84 -4.98
CA LEU A 286 7.07 -21.10 -6.35
C LEU A 286 7.03 -22.60 -6.71
N ALA A 287 7.43 -23.48 -5.79
CA ALA A 287 7.38 -24.93 -5.99
C ALA A 287 5.94 -25.41 -6.26
N ARG A 288 4.97 -24.89 -5.51
CA ARG A 288 3.55 -25.21 -5.71
C ARG A 288 2.95 -24.63 -6.98
N MET A 289 3.48 -23.50 -7.47
CA MET A 289 3.06 -22.92 -8.75
C MET A 289 3.60 -23.72 -9.94
N ASN A 290 4.84 -24.20 -9.88
CA ASN A 290 5.49 -24.91 -11.00
C ASN A 290 4.96 -26.33 -11.23
N ASN A 291 4.39 -26.98 -10.20
CA ASN A 291 3.90 -28.36 -10.29
C ASN A 291 2.54 -28.54 -11.01
N ARG A 292 1.88 -27.47 -11.48
CA ARG A 292 0.63 -27.56 -12.25
C ARG A 292 0.88 -27.26 -13.73
N GLU A 293 0.67 -28.26 -14.60
CA GLU A 293 0.76 -28.13 -16.06
C GLU A 293 -0.05 -26.92 -16.58
N MET A 294 0.64 -26.07 -17.33
CA MET A 294 0.11 -24.86 -17.96
C MET A 294 -0.95 -25.21 -19.02
N THR A 295 -2.23 -24.94 -18.74
CA THR A 295 -3.19 -24.66 -19.81
C THR A 295 -2.88 -23.26 -20.35
N ALA A 296 -2.13 -23.22 -21.45
CA ALA A 296 -1.74 -22.00 -22.16
C ALA A 296 -2.99 -21.25 -22.64
N GLY A 297 -3.21 -20.03 -22.14
CA GLY A 297 -4.32 -19.19 -22.60
C GLY A 297 -4.57 -17.89 -21.84
N ILE A 298 -4.05 -17.70 -20.62
CA ILE A 298 -4.30 -16.47 -19.84
C ILE A 298 -2.99 -16.02 -19.18
N ALA A 299 -2.25 -15.17 -19.89
CA ALA A 299 -1.12 -14.40 -19.38
C ALA A 299 -1.62 -13.04 -18.84
N ALA A 300 -2.52 -13.07 -17.87
CA ALA A 300 -2.94 -11.91 -17.09
C ALA A 300 -2.46 -12.11 -15.64
N GLU A 301 -2.01 -11.02 -15.01
CA GLU A 301 -1.49 -10.92 -13.64
C GLU A 301 -2.29 -11.81 -12.66
N ARG A 302 -1.73 -12.97 -12.26
CA ARG A 302 -2.38 -13.83 -11.27
C ARG A 302 -2.27 -13.19 -9.89
N GLN A 303 -3.38 -12.67 -9.36
CA GLN A 303 -3.44 -12.25 -7.96
C GLN A 303 -3.38 -13.49 -7.05
N LEU A 304 -2.36 -13.54 -6.19
CA LEU A 304 -2.14 -14.63 -5.24
C LEU A 304 -2.61 -14.22 -3.84
N TYR A 305 -3.19 -15.18 -3.12
CA TYR A 305 -3.72 -14.98 -1.78
C TYR A 305 -3.16 -16.03 -0.83
N VAL A 306 -3.24 -15.73 0.46
CA VAL A 306 -2.89 -16.65 1.53
C VAL A 306 -4.04 -16.70 2.54
N ARG A 307 -4.55 -17.90 2.80
CA ARG A 307 -5.43 -18.15 3.94
C ARG A 307 -4.56 -18.33 5.16
N VAL A 308 -4.80 -17.56 6.21
CA VAL A 308 -4.16 -17.70 7.52
C VAL A 308 -5.22 -18.22 8.49
N SER A 309 -4.91 -19.27 9.24
CA SER A 309 -5.81 -19.91 10.17
C SER A 309 -5.17 -20.21 11.52
N ARG A 310 -5.96 -20.06 12.58
CA ARG A 310 -5.62 -20.43 13.96
C ARG A 310 -6.85 -21.05 14.61
N GLY A 311 -6.79 -22.34 14.92
CA GLY A 311 -7.97 -23.08 15.39
C GLY A 311 -9.09 -23.10 14.34
N GLU A 312 -10.31 -22.72 14.73
CA GLU A 312 -11.45 -22.62 13.81
C GLU A 312 -11.52 -21.27 13.07
N THR A 313 -10.72 -20.29 13.48
CA THR A 313 -10.69 -18.95 12.86
C THR A 313 -9.79 -18.94 11.64
N SER A 314 -10.26 -18.34 10.55
CA SER A 314 -9.45 -18.15 9.34
C SER A 314 -9.80 -16.86 8.63
N ALA A 315 -8.78 -16.23 8.06
CA ALA A 315 -8.88 -15.05 7.22
C ALA A 315 -8.08 -15.26 5.93
N VAL A 316 -8.44 -14.56 4.86
CA VAL A 316 -7.68 -14.60 3.60
C VAL A 316 -7.16 -13.21 3.32
N TYR A 317 -5.87 -13.13 3.05
CA TYR A 317 -5.16 -11.90 2.73
C TYR A 317 -4.50 -12.02 1.35
N ARG A 318 -4.32 -10.88 0.69
CA ARG A 318 -3.55 -10.81 -0.56
C ARG A 318 -2.06 -10.87 -0.26
N LEU A 319 -1.28 -11.49 -1.14
CA LEU A 319 0.18 -11.42 -1.08
C LEU A 319 0.65 -10.13 -1.78
N THR A 320 1.38 -9.26 -1.08
CA THR A 320 1.83 -7.97 -1.63
C THR A 320 3.16 -8.06 -2.35
N GLY A 321 3.95 -9.10 -2.07
CA GLY A 321 5.25 -9.32 -2.70
C GLY A 321 6.05 -10.38 -1.98
N GLY A 322 7.15 -10.80 -2.59
CA GLY A 322 8.09 -11.73 -1.99
C GLY A 322 9.42 -11.71 -2.70
N ASP A 323 10.48 -12.07 -1.98
CA ASP A 323 11.84 -12.17 -2.52
C ASP A 323 12.28 -13.64 -2.44
N PRO A 324 12.33 -14.37 -3.57
CA PRO A 324 12.76 -15.77 -3.58
C PRO A 324 14.20 -15.98 -3.09
N SER A 325 15.06 -14.97 -3.21
CA SER A 325 16.45 -15.03 -2.78
C SER A 325 16.58 -14.89 -1.26
N LYS A 326 15.79 -14.00 -0.64
CA LYS A 326 15.75 -13.76 0.81
C LYS A 326 14.75 -14.64 1.56
N GLY A 327 13.81 -15.23 0.84
CA GLY A 327 12.75 -16.08 1.37
C GLY A 327 11.58 -15.38 2.02
N THR A 328 11.53 -14.06 1.92
CA THR A 328 10.49 -13.28 2.56
C THR A 328 9.23 -13.27 1.71
N LEU A 329 8.08 -13.39 2.35
CA LEU A 329 6.76 -13.22 1.73
C LEU A 329 5.95 -12.21 2.54
N ALA A 330 5.50 -11.13 1.91
CA ALA A 330 4.74 -10.07 2.56
C ALA A 330 3.23 -10.29 2.35
N VAL A 331 2.47 -10.13 3.43
CA VAL A 331 1.01 -10.31 3.48
C VAL A 331 0.33 -8.95 3.69
N ASP A 332 -0.76 -8.71 2.96
CA ASP A 332 -1.59 -7.49 3.05
C ASP A 332 -2.46 -7.50 4.33
N THR A 333 -1.82 -7.45 5.49
CA THR A 333 -2.48 -7.39 6.81
C THR A 333 -1.88 -6.28 7.66
N ILE A 334 -2.74 -5.65 8.47
CA ILE A 334 -2.33 -4.69 9.49
C ILE A 334 -2.01 -5.43 10.80
N LYS A 335 -2.65 -6.57 11.07
CA LYS A 335 -2.36 -7.37 12.26
C LYS A 335 -1.10 -8.22 12.03
N ASP A 336 -0.28 -8.32 13.06
CA ASP A 336 0.92 -9.14 13.04
C ASP A 336 0.60 -10.62 12.91
N LEU A 337 1.41 -11.31 12.11
CA LEU A 337 1.35 -12.77 12.03
C LEU A 337 2.09 -13.38 13.22
N GLU A 338 1.56 -14.48 13.75
CA GLU A 338 2.12 -15.17 14.91
C GLU A 338 2.69 -16.54 14.50
N ILE A 339 3.75 -16.97 15.19
CA ILE A 339 4.35 -18.30 15.01
C ILE A 339 3.33 -19.37 15.43
N GLY A 340 3.25 -20.46 14.66
CA GLY A 340 2.31 -21.55 14.86
C GLY A 340 0.95 -21.36 14.19
N MET A 341 0.70 -20.21 13.55
CA MET A 341 -0.43 -20.07 12.63
C MET A 341 -0.23 -20.96 11.40
N GLN A 342 -1.32 -21.51 10.88
CA GLN A 342 -1.31 -22.26 9.63
C GLN A 342 -1.59 -21.32 8.45
N ILE A 343 -0.90 -21.54 7.35
CA ILE A 343 -1.12 -20.83 6.11
C ILE A 343 -1.36 -21.78 4.94
N GLN A 344 -2.25 -21.37 4.04
CA GLN A 344 -2.54 -22.10 2.83
C GLN A 344 -2.53 -21.12 1.66
N PHE A 345 -1.66 -21.36 0.69
CA PHE A 345 -1.63 -20.54 -0.53
C PHE A 345 -2.89 -20.76 -1.34
N MET A 346 -3.41 -19.69 -1.94
CA MET A 346 -4.65 -19.70 -2.70
C MET A 346 -4.44 -18.91 -3.99
N GLN A 347 -5.11 -19.35 -5.06
CA GLN A 347 -5.15 -18.63 -6.34
C GLN A 347 -6.59 -18.35 -6.76
N HIS A 348 -6.78 -17.25 -7.48
CA HIS A 348 -8.06 -16.95 -8.10
C HIS A 348 -8.27 -17.83 -9.33
N MET A 349 -9.40 -18.55 -9.36
CA MET A 349 -9.88 -19.27 -10.53
C MET A 349 -11.11 -18.50 -11.03
N GLY A 350 -11.02 -17.92 -12.23
CA GLY A 350 -12.07 -17.08 -12.82
C GLY A 350 -13.50 -17.59 -12.55
N ALA A 351 -14.42 -16.65 -12.33
CA ALA A 351 -15.73 -16.83 -11.72
C ALA A 351 -16.45 -18.15 -12.08
N LYS A 352 -16.29 -19.18 -11.24
CA LYS A 352 -17.32 -20.20 -11.06
C LYS A 352 -18.25 -19.70 -9.97
N ALA A 353 -19.34 -19.05 -10.38
CA ALA A 353 -20.41 -18.63 -9.49
C ALA A 353 -20.87 -19.84 -8.66
N SER A 354 -20.45 -19.91 -7.40
CA SER A 354 -21.01 -20.90 -6.50
C SER A 354 -22.46 -20.48 -6.22
N THR A 355 -23.41 -21.19 -6.82
CA THR A 355 -24.85 -21.12 -6.59
C THR A 355 -25.18 -21.63 -5.19
N ASN A 356 -24.72 -20.92 -4.16
CA ASN A 356 -25.08 -21.22 -2.79
C ASN A 356 -26.30 -20.37 -2.40
N THR A 357 -27.44 -21.03 -2.29
CA THR A 357 -28.76 -20.51 -1.96
C THR A 357 -28.71 -19.53 -0.78
N MET A 358 -29.30 -18.35 -0.97
CA MET A 358 -29.41 -17.29 0.06
C MET A 358 -30.51 -17.59 1.11
N GLN A 359 -31.18 -18.73 1.00
CA GLN A 359 -32.29 -19.11 1.87
C GLN A 359 -31.86 -19.24 3.34
N GLY A 360 -32.63 -18.59 4.23
CA GLY A 360 -32.43 -18.65 5.69
C GLY A 360 -31.36 -17.71 6.26
N LYS A 361 -30.76 -16.83 5.43
CA LYS A 361 -29.78 -15.82 5.86
C LYS A 361 -30.43 -14.47 6.08
N ALA A 362 -30.03 -13.73 7.11
CA ALA A 362 -30.60 -12.43 7.42
C ALA A 362 -29.88 -11.27 6.74
N LEU A 363 -28.56 -11.40 6.54
CA LEU A 363 -27.73 -10.41 5.85
C LEU A 363 -26.65 -11.12 5.04
N VAL A 364 -26.37 -10.62 3.83
CA VAL A 364 -25.30 -11.10 2.96
C VAL A 364 -24.57 -9.92 2.32
N PHE A 365 -23.26 -9.80 2.53
CA PHE A 365 -22.42 -8.84 1.83
C PHE A 365 -21.38 -9.56 0.99
N THR A 366 -21.12 -9.03 -0.20
CA THR A 366 -20.21 -9.64 -1.17
C THR A 366 -19.18 -8.62 -1.64
N CYS A 367 -17.94 -9.03 -1.81
CA CYS A 367 -16.92 -8.22 -2.47
C CYS A 367 -17.01 -8.43 -3.99
N THR A 368 -17.21 -7.35 -4.74
CA THR A 368 -17.18 -7.36 -6.21
C THR A 368 -15.75 -7.36 -6.72
N ASP A 369 -15.58 -7.86 -7.94
CA ASP A 369 -14.31 -7.82 -8.67
C ASP A 369 -14.28 -6.50 -9.50
N PRO A 370 -13.21 -5.68 -9.38
CA PRO A 370 -13.10 -4.41 -10.12
C PRO A 370 -13.23 -4.57 -11.64
N ASP A 371 -12.82 -5.72 -12.18
CA ASP A 371 -12.84 -6.00 -13.61
C ASP A 371 -14.21 -6.49 -14.11
N MET A 372 -15.18 -6.68 -13.21
CA MET A 372 -16.52 -7.18 -13.56
C MET A 372 -17.40 -6.01 -14.02
N PRO A 373 -17.82 -5.97 -15.31
CA PRO A 373 -18.66 -4.89 -15.79
C PRO A 373 -20.00 -4.90 -15.06
N THR A 374 -20.41 -3.75 -14.54
CA THR A 374 -21.74 -3.56 -13.97
C THR A 374 -22.78 -3.80 -15.07
N GLN A 375 -23.42 -4.96 -15.08
CA GLN A 375 -24.41 -5.29 -16.11
C GLN A 375 -25.58 -4.30 -16.04
N ALA A 376 -25.78 -3.50 -17.08
CA ALA A 376 -26.93 -2.60 -17.16
C ALA A 376 -28.23 -3.42 -17.14
N SER A 377 -29.14 -3.08 -16.23
CA SER A 377 -30.45 -3.72 -16.14
C SER A 377 -31.19 -3.61 -17.48
N THR A 378 -31.70 -4.72 -17.99
CA THR A 378 -32.67 -4.72 -19.10
C THR A 378 -33.97 -4.11 -18.57
N ASP A 379 -34.44 -3.02 -19.17
CA ASP A 379 -35.71 -2.39 -18.80
C ASP A 379 -36.86 -3.40 -18.96
N SER A 380 -37.33 -3.97 -17.85
CA SER A 380 -38.63 -4.65 -17.83
C SER A 380 -39.72 -3.57 -17.86
N GLN A 381 -40.72 -3.75 -18.72
CA GLN A 381 -41.76 -2.74 -18.99
C GLN A 381 -42.63 -2.37 -17.78
N THR A 382 -42.51 -3.08 -16.66
CA THR A 382 -43.20 -2.79 -15.39
C THR A 382 -42.23 -2.82 -14.21
N PRO A 383 -42.09 -1.72 -13.43
CA PRO A 383 -41.23 -1.72 -12.25
C PRO A 383 -41.84 -2.61 -11.15
N SER A 384 -41.19 -3.75 -10.87
CA SER A 384 -41.56 -4.68 -9.80
C SER A 384 -40.46 -4.73 -8.74
N ALA A 385 -40.85 -4.72 -7.46
CA ALA A 385 -39.92 -4.95 -6.36
C ALA A 385 -40.10 -6.36 -5.79
N HIS A 386 -38.97 -7.03 -5.52
CA HIS A 386 -38.94 -8.33 -4.86
C HIS A 386 -38.85 -8.15 -3.34
N ILE A 387 -39.69 -8.87 -2.58
CA ILE A 387 -39.68 -8.84 -1.11
C ILE A 387 -38.87 -10.02 -0.60
N SER A 388 -37.90 -9.75 0.26
CA SER A 388 -37.10 -10.77 0.94
C SER A 388 -36.96 -10.44 2.42
N SER A 389 -36.47 -11.40 3.20
CA SER A 389 -36.03 -11.20 4.58
C SER A 389 -34.51 -11.03 4.69
N THR A 390 -33.83 -10.86 3.56
CA THR A 390 -32.37 -10.87 3.48
C THR A 390 -31.90 -9.54 2.91
N LEU A 391 -31.16 -8.79 3.74
CA LEU A 391 -30.44 -7.60 3.27
C LEU A 391 -29.21 -8.07 2.49
N SER A 392 -29.11 -7.74 1.20
CA SER A 392 -27.97 -8.13 0.38
C SER A 392 -27.47 -7.03 -0.55
N ALA A 393 -26.16 -6.85 -0.56
CA ALA A 393 -25.45 -5.88 -1.41
C ALA A 393 -24.01 -6.30 -1.65
N ALA A 394 -23.39 -5.69 -2.66
CA ALA A 394 -21.99 -5.89 -2.97
C ALA A 394 -21.28 -4.58 -3.29
N SER A 395 -19.99 -4.53 -2.93
CA SER A 395 -19.13 -3.36 -3.10
C SER A 395 -17.69 -3.80 -3.34
N GLU A 396 -16.99 -3.07 -4.21
CA GLU A 396 -15.58 -3.24 -4.55
C GLU A 396 -14.69 -2.92 -3.35
N GLY A 397 -15.18 -2.01 -2.48
CA GLY A 397 -14.52 -1.72 -1.20
C GLY A 397 -14.46 -2.93 -0.27
N GLY A 398 -15.26 -3.97 -0.52
CA GLY A 398 -15.35 -5.17 0.30
C GLY A 398 -16.26 -5.01 1.52
N PHE A 399 -16.11 -5.92 2.49
CA PHE A 399 -16.86 -5.93 3.74
C PHE A 399 -15.92 -6.13 4.91
N PHE A 400 -16.42 -5.95 6.13
CA PHE A 400 -15.73 -6.40 7.34
C PHE A 400 -16.67 -7.18 8.23
N SER A 401 -16.10 -8.11 8.98
CA SER A 401 -16.84 -8.90 9.95
C SER A 401 -15.91 -9.43 11.03
N GLY A 402 -16.45 -9.59 12.22
CA GLY A 402 -15.74 -10.30 13.29
C GLY A 402 -16.29 -9.99 14.67
N HIS A 403 -15.71 -10.64 15.66
CA HIS A 403 -16.00 -10.47 17.09
C HIS A 403 -14.68 -10.31 17.81
N ALA A 404 -14.66 -9.53 18.90
CA ALA A 404 -13.41 -9.19 19.58
C ALA A 404 -12.73 -10.39 20.28
N MET A 405 -13.47 -11.48 20.52
CA MET A 405 -12.94 -12.67 21.17
C MET A 405 -13.16 -13.92 20.34
N ASP A 406 -12.20 -14.84 20.37
CA ASP A 406 -12.35 -16.20 19.83
C ASP A 406 -13.33 -17.01 20.69
N GLN A 407 -13.72 -18.21 20.25
CA GLN A 407 -14.64 -19.10 20.97
C GLN A 407 -14.14 -19.48 22.38
N THR A 408 -12.83 -19.36 22.63
CA THR A 408 -12.17 -19.59 23.92
C THR A 408 -12.07 -18.35 24.81
N GLY A 409 -12.48 -17.16 24.31
CA GLY A 409 -12.36 -15.89 25.02
C GLY A 409 -10.98 -15.23 24.93
N ALA A 410 -10.06 -15.78 24.13
CA ALA A 410 -8.70 -15.25 23.97
C ALA A 410 -8.63 -14.24 22.81
N LEU A 411 -7.77 -13.23 22.95
CA LEU A 411 -7.33 -12.34 21.87
C LEU A 411 -6.20 -13.03 21.09
N ASN A 412 -6.30 -13.01 19.76
CA ASN A 412 -5.25 -13.45 18.84
C ASN A 412 -5.24 -12.54 17.59
N ALA A 413 -4.21 -12.63 16.74
CA ALA A 413 -4.14 -11.80 15.53
C ALA A 413 -5.24 -12.04 14.46
N LEU A 414 -6.08 -13.06 14.60
CA LEU A 414 -7.27 -13.31 13.76
C LEU A 414 -8.60 -12.97 14.46
N THR A 415 -8.57 -12.51 15.72
CA THR A 415 -9.76 -12.03 16.45
C THR A 415 -9.97 -10.54 16.24
N GLY A 416 -11.20 -10.07 16.43
CA GLY A 416 -11.64 -8.71 16.12
C GLY A 416 -12.29 -8.60 14.75
N SER A 417 -12.74 -7.39 14.45
CA SER A 417 -13.37 -7.04 13.18
C SER A 417 -12.31 -7.02 12.08
N LEU A 418 -12.40 -7.96 11.14
CA LEU A 418 -11.45 -8.10 10.03
C LEU A 418 -12.08 -7.63 8.72
N PRO A 419 -11.43 -6.71 7.99
CA PRO A 419 -11.83 -6.36 6.64
C PRO A 419 -11.45 -7.45 5.65
N CYS A 420 -12.24 -7.56 4.58
CA CYS A 420 -12.05 -8.49 3.49
C CYS A 420 -12.37 -7.78 2.17
N ASP A 421 -11.33 -7.58 1.36
CA ASP A 421 -11.34 -6.99 0.01
C ASP A 421 -11.05 -8.04 -1.08
N VAL A 422 -11.19 -9.33 -0.73
CA VAL A 422 -10.95 -10.45 -1.66
C VAL A 422 -12.14 -10.57 -2.62
N PRO A 423 -11.96 -10.47 -3.94
CA PRO A 423 -13.05 -10.59 -4.92
C PRO A 423 -13.87 -11.87 -4.75
N TYR A 424 -15.19 -11.77 -4.94
CA TYR A 424 -16.18 -12.85 -4.79
C TYR A 424 -16.28 -13.46 -3.38
N SER A 425 -15.53 -12.97 -2.41
CA SER A 425 -15.74 -13.31 -1.02
C SER A 425 -17.10 -12.78 -0.56
N ARG A 426 -17.69 -13.48 0.41
CA ARG A 426 -18.97 -13.09 0.99
C ARG A 426 -19.01 -13.38 2.48
N VAL A 427 -19.69 -12.51 3.21
CA VAL A 427 -20.10 -12.75 4.60
C VAL A 427 -21.61 -12.95 4.66
N ALA A 428 -22.05 -13.95 5.42
CA ALA A 428 -23.45 -14.20 5.69
C ALA A 428 -23.70 -14.17 7.20
N LEU A 429 -24.78 -13.53 7.63
CA LEU A 429 -25.19 -13.46 9.03
C LEU A 429 -26.51 -14.19 9.26
N THR A 430 -26.55 -14.94 10.35
CA THR A 430 -27.73 -15.66 10.83
C THR A 430 -28.02 -15.29 12.28
N PHE A 431 -29.30 -15.22 12.64
CA PHE A 431 -29.72 -14.96 14.02
C PHE A 431 -30.19 -16.24 14.69
N LYS A 432 -29.85 -16.40 15.97
CA LYS A 432 -30.39 -17.43 16.86
C LYS A 432 -31.08 -16.75 18.03
N GLU A 433 -32.29 -17.18 18.36
CA GLU A 433 -33.03 -16.70 19.54
C GLU A 433 -32.85 -17.71 20.68
N SER A 434 -32.33 -17.26 21.83
CA SER A 434 -32.17 -18.14 23.00
C SER A 434 -33.46 -18.21 23.82
N ASN A 435 -33.97 -19.42 24.06
CA ASN A 435 -35.19 -19.63 24.84
C ASN A 435 -34.82 -19.81 26.32
N ARG A 436 -34.91 -18.77 27.15
CA ARG A 436 -34.81 -18.90 28.62
C ARG A 436 -36.17 -19.30 29.21
N GLN A 437 -36.48 -20.60 29.18
CA GLN A 437 -37.40 -21.22 30.12
C GLN A 437 -36.86 -22.60 30.55
N ALA A 438 -36.11 -22.61 31.65
CA ALA A 438 -36.07 -23.71 32.61
C ALA A 438 -35.74 -23.10 33.99
N PRO A 439 -36.54 -23.33 35.04
CA PRO A 439 -36.35 -22.70 36.33
C PRO A 439 -35.20 -23.35 37.10
N ARG A 440 -34.46 -22.53 37.85
CA ARG A 440 -33.44 -22.95 38.81
C ARG A 440 -34.10 -23.67 40.01
N SER A 441 -33.77 -24.95 40.17
CA SER A 441 -33.97 -25.81 41.34
C SER A 441 -33.19 -27.10 41.02
N ALA A 442 -32.28 -27.69 41.79
CA ALA A 442 -32.08 -27.73 43.23
C ALA A 442 -30.58 -27.95 43.56
N ARG A 443 -30.28 -27.85 44.87
CA ARG A 443 -28.99 -27.98 45.52
C ARG A 443 -28.43 -29.42 45.59
N HIS A 444 -27.12 -29.49 45.82
CA HIS A 444 -26.32 -30.55 46.50
C HIS A 444 -26.47 -32.02 46.03
N PHE A 445 -25.37 -32.70 45.69
CA PHE A 445 -24.51 -33.48 46.61
C PHE A 445 -23.40 -34.21 45.82
N SER A 446 -22.42 -34.68 46.58
CA SER A 446 -21.12 -35.27 46.25
C SER A 446 -21.15 -36.66 45.58
N SER A 447 -19.93 -37.07 45.20
CA SER A 447 -19.36 -38.43 45.25
C SER A 447 -19.96 -39.52 44.35
N TRP A 448 -19.13 -40.11 43.46
CA TRP A 448 -18.53 -41.46 43.59
C TRP A 448 -17.98 -41.92 42.21
N SER A 449 -16.72 -42.37 42.17
CA SER A 449 -16.09 -43.23 41.14
C SER A 449 -16.77 -44.65 41.08
N PRO A 450 -16.35 -45.74 40.38
CA PRO A 450 -15.00 -46.07 39.88
C PRO A 450 -14.82 -47.02 38.63
N SER A 451 -13.54 -47.10 38.21
CA SER A 451 -12.72 -48.28 37.85
C SER A 451 -13.00 -49.19 36.63
N HIS A 452 -11.98 -49.34 35.75
CA HIS A 452 -11.04 -50.49 35.58
C HIS A 452 -10.36 -50.41 34.17
N ALA A 453 -9.09 -50.74 33.88
CA ALA A 453 -8.01 -51.40 34.61
C ALA A 453 -6.61 -51.22 33.92
N LEU A 454 -5.59 -50.90 34.73
CA LEU A 454 -4.23 -51.49 34.91
C LEU A 454 -3.31 -51.81 33.69
N LYS A 455 -2.00 -51.51 33.69
CA LYS A 455 -0.89 -51.89 34.62
C LYS A 455 0.27 -50.84 34.55
N THR A 456 0.77 -50.20 35.64
CA THR A 456 1.85 -50.58 36.62
C THR A 456 3.21 -50.94 35.98
N ASN A 457 4.37 -50.30 36.26
CA ASN A 457 5.06 -50.19 37.57
C ASN A 457 6.07 -49.00 37.68
N LEU A 458 6.24 -48.51 38.91
CA LEU A 458 7.22 -47.55 39.51
C LEU A 458 8.49 -48.31 40.06
N PRO A 459 9.47 -47.75 40.85
CA PRO A 459 9.79 -46.36 41.32
C PRO A 459 11.32 -45.91 41.40
N ASN A 460 11.54 -44.58 41.44
CA ASN A 460 12.43 -43.63 42.19
C ASN A 460 13.33 -44.06 43.40
N PRO A 461 14.14 -43.18 44.12
CA PRO A 461 14.91 -41.90 43.88
C PRO A 461 16.30 -41.84 44.68
N PRO A 462 16.86 -40.73 45.30
CA PRO A 462 17.21 -39.32 44.92
C PRO A 462 18.67 -38.82 45.30
N ALA A 463 18.96 -37.52 44.99
CA ALA A 463 19.66 -36.45 45.79
C ALA A 463 21.16 -36.02 45.54
N ILE A 464 21.36 -34.77 45.01
CA ILE A 464 22.07 -33.52 45.50
C ILE A 464 23.45 -33.62 46.25
N PRO A 465 24.43 -32.64 46.30
CA PRO A 465 24.77 -31.36 45.56
C PRO A 465 26.27 -31.22 45.08
N GLU A 466 26.61 -30.04 44.51
CA GLU A 466 27.91 -29.32 44.28
C GLU A 466 29.02 -29.46 45.39
N PRO A 467 30.33 -29.04 45.24
CA PRO A 467 30.88 -27.89 44.46
C PRO A 467 32.37 -27.94 43.94
N THR A 468 32.84 -26.79 43.42
CA THR A 468 34.23 -26.22 43.34
C THR A 468 35.29 -26.70 42.33
N ALA A 469 35.92 -25.71 41.67
CA ALA A 469 37.17 -25.73 40.87
C ALA A 469 38.43 -25.99 41.76
N PRO A 470 39.68 -26.23 41.26
CA PRO A 470 40.47 -25.28 40.44
C PRO A 470 41.54 -25.86 39.44
N VAL A 471 42.01 -24.98 38.53
CA VAL A 471 43.41 -24.73 38.04
C VAL A 471 44.31 -25.88 37.51
N ASN A 472 44.72 -25.76 36.22
CA ASN A 472 46.03 -25.98 35.50
C ASN A 472 47.20 -26.77 36.17
N PRO A 473 48.28 -27.21 35.45
CA PRO A 473 48.72 -26.92 34.07
C PRO A 473 49.36 -28.10 33.26
N LEU A 474 49.67 -27.82 31.99
CA LEU A 474 50.86 -28.19 31.18
C LEU A 474 51.49 -29.60 31.30
N THR A 475 51.67 -30.29 30.16
CA THR A 475 52.97 -30.58 29.47
C THR A 475 52.74 -31.61 28.33
N ALA A 476 53.03 -31.26 27.07
CA ALA A 476 54.24 -31.60 26.29
C ALA A 476 54.38 -33.12 26.07
N GLY A 477 54.44 -33.72 24.87
CA GLY A 477 54.86 -33.38 23.50
C GLY A 477 55.34 -34.73 22.88
N PRO A 478 56.13 -34.78 21.80
CA PRO A 478 55.98 -34.20 20.46
C PRO A 478 56.12 -35.28 19.33
N ASP A 479 56.03 -34.90 18.05
CA ASP A 479 57.03 -35.20 17.00
C ASP A 479 56.65 -34.64 15.60
N GLY A 480 57.54 -33.75 15.10
CA GLY A 480 57.96 -33.45 13.70
C GLY A 480 56.96 -33.02 12.61
N GLU A 481 57.27 -32.16 11.63
CA GLU A 481 58.40 -31.28 11.27
C GLU A 481 57.94 -30.47 10.02
N ASP A 482 58.25 -29.16 9.93
CA ASP A 482 58.99 -28.52 8.81
C ASP A 482 58.71 -27.02 8.54
N SER A 483 59.83 -26.34 8.30
CA SER A 483 60.06 -24.98 7.74
C SER A 483 60.05 -23.75 8.69
N LEU A 484 61.18 -23.66 9.40
CA LEU A 484 61.89 -22.45 9.86
C LEU A 484 62.25 -21.53 8.65
N SER A 485 62.63 -20.25 8.77
CA SER A 485 63.54 -19.63 9.74
C SER A 485 63.49 -18.08 9.58
N THR A 486 63.36 -17.26 10.65
CA THR A 486 64.47 -16.74 11.51
C THR A 486 65.23 -15.60 10.81
N SER A 487 65.60 -14.44 11.36
CA SER A 487 65.43 -13.66 12.59
C SER A 487 66.02 -12.26 12.28
N VAL A 488 65.98 -11.21 13.10
CA VAL A 488 66.84 -10.96 14.28
C VAL A 488 66.51 -9.54 14.78
N ALA A 489 66.59 -9.32 16.09
CA ALA A 489 66.43 -8.04 16.78
C ALA A 489 67.77 -7.48 17.33
N PHE A 490 67.87 -6.15 17.52
CA PHE A 490 68.83 -5.39 18.38
C PHE A 490 68.12 -4.04 18.75
N ILE A 491 67.79 -3.62 19.99
CA ILE A 491 68.49 -3.22 21.26
C ILE A 491 68.79 -1.69 21.40
N TYR A 492 68.26 -1.07 22.50
CA TYR A 492 68.48 0.24 23.24
C TYR A 492 68.65 1.58 22.45
N GLU A 493 68.37 2.82 22.89
CA GLU A 493 68.24 3.52 24.20
C GLU A 493 67.59 4.93 23.99
N ASP A 494 67.08 5.57 25.04
CA ASP A 494 66.50 6.94 25.06
C ASP A 494 67.57 8.07 24.92
N ALA A 495 67.22 9.22 24.30
CA ALA A 495 67.63 10.59 24.72
C ALA A 495 67.15 11.72 23.77
N ASP A 496 66.53 12.73 24.38
CA ASP A 496 66.33 14.16 24.06
C ASP A 496 66.73 14.79 22.70
N SER A 497 65.87 15.75 22.31
CA SER A 497 66.18 17.13 21.84
C SER A 497 65.73 17.56 20.44
N LEU A 498 65.31 18.84 20.42
CA LEU A 498 64.69 19.65 19.38
C LEU A 498 65.22 19.50 17.94
N GLY A 499 64.28 19.51 17.00
CA GLY A 499 64.30 20.40 15.83
C GLY A 499 65.20 20.02 14.66
N LYS A 500 64.61 19.35 13.65
CA LYS A 500 64.77 19.62 12.20
C LYS A 500 64.03 18.54 11.41
N LEU A 501 63.27 18.93 10.39
CA LEU A 501 62.79 18.01 9.35
C LEU A 501 64.02 17.41 8.61
N PRO A 502 64.02 16.11 8.28
CA PRO A 502 64.33 15.78 6.88
C PRO A 502 63.64 14.52 6.29
N ASP A 503 63.30 14.70 5.01
CA ASP A 503 63.41 13.85 3.81
C ASP A 503 62.71 12.50 3.57
N PRO A 504 62.36 12.25 2.27
CA PRO A 504 61.37 11.28 1.85
C PRO A 504 61.99 9.94 1.40
N ALA A 505 61.11 8.93 1.35
CA ALA A 505 61.28 7.61 0.76
C ALA A 505 61.97 6.52 1.60
N LEU A 506 61.14 5.60 2.11
CA LEU A 506 61.33 4.15 2.02
C LEU A 506 59.96 3.48 2.06
N SER A 507 59.59 2.91 0.91
CA SER A 507 58.30 2.35 0.54
C SER A 507 58.16 0.88 0.95
N LEU A 508 57.06 0.51 1.62
CA LEU A 508 56.48 -0.83 1.58
C LEU A 508 55.26 -0.85 0.62
N PRO A 509 55.06 -1.89 -0.20
CA PRO A 509 53.97 -1.95 -1.16
C PRO A 509 52.65 -2.33 -0.47
N GLY A 510 51.60 -1.53 -0.69
CA GLY A 510 50.23 -1.96 -0.37
C GLY A 510 49.40 -1.07 0.56
N THR A 511 49.55 0.26 0.55
CA THR A 511 48.46 1.22 0.88
C THR A 511 48.86 2.61 0.38
N LYS A 512 48.10 3.22 -0.53
CA LYS A 512 48.33 4.62 -0.95
C LYS A 512 48.03 5.57 0.22
N LYS A 513 49.06 5.90 1.01
CA LYS A 513 49.02 6.82 2.18
C LYS A 513 49.01 8.30 1.79
N THR A 514 49.14 8.63 0.50
CA THR A 514 49.14 10.00 -0.04
C THR A 514 47.84 10.34 -0.77
N LEU A 515 47.38 11.58 -0.65
CA LEU A 515 46.26 12.19 -1.38
C LEU A 515 46.81 13.15 -2.42
N LYS A 516 46.41 12.99 -3.69
CA LYS A 516 46.65 13.98 -4.74
C LYS A 516 45.50 14.97 -4.76
N LEU A 517 45.73 16.16 -4.22
CA LEU A 517 44.71 17.20 -4.11
C LEU A 517 45.29 18.53 -4.58
N ARG A 518 44.44 19.33 -5.22
CA ARG A 518 44.65 20.77 -5.38
C ARG A 518 43.79 21.44 -4.32
N ALA A 519 44.39 22.29 -3.49
CA ALA A 519 43.68 23.01 -2.45
C ALA A 519 43.72 24.52 -2.75
N LEU A 520 42.55 25.14 -2.82
CA LEU A 520 42.42 26.60 -2.81
C LEU A 520 42.17 27.05 -1.38
N ILE A 521 42.99 27.95 -0.86
CA ILE A 521 42.97 28.37 0.54
C ILE A 521 42.61 29.85 0.59
N TYR A 522 41.54 30.16 1.31
CA TYR A 522 41.22 31.52 1.74
C TYR A 522 41.72 31.70 3.17
N ASP A 523 42.44 32.78 3.42
CA ASP A 523 42.86 33.17 4.76
C ASP A 523 41.72 33.85 5.55
N GLY A 524 42.04 34.30 6.77
CA GLY A 524 41.09 34.94 7.68
C GLY A 524 40.65 36.34 7.25
N GLU A 525 41.38 36.95 6.31
CA GLU A 525 41.04 38.22 5.68
C GLU A 525 40.24 38.00 4.37
N GLY A 526 39.96 36.74 4.00
CA GLY A 526 39.22 36.39 2.79
C GLY A 526 40.03 36.59 1.50
N ILE A 527 41.36 36.60 1.59
CA ILE A 527 42.27 36.69 0.45
C ILE A 527 42.62 35.26 0.01
N LEU A 528 42.52 35.02 -1.31
CA LEU A 528 42.90 33.75 -1.92
C LEU A 528 44.43 33.65 -1.97
N GLN A 529 44.98 32.63 -1.31
CA GLN A 529 46.41 32.30 -1.37
C GLN A 529 46.73 31.52 -2.66
N GLU A 530 48.02 31.40 -2.97
CA GLU A 530 48.46 30.61 -4.12
C GLU A 530 47.94 29.16 -4.01
N PRO A 531 47.40 28.59 -5.11
CA PRO A 531 46.88 27.22 -5.10
C PRO A 531 47.97 26.24 -4.70
N VAL A 532 47.74 25.49 -3.61
CA VAL A 532 48.70 24.49 -3.15
C VAL A 532 48.38 23.18 -3.87
N GLU A 533 49.29 22.77 -4.75
CA GLU A 533 49.21 21.54 -5.55
C GLU A 533 50.28 20.55 -5.08
N GLY A 534 49.87 19.35 -4.64
CA GLY A 534 50.84 18.37 -4.16
C GLY A 534 50.28 17.02 -3.75
N GLU A 535 51.20 16.09 -3.46
CA GLU A 535 50.89 14.84 -2.76
C GLU A 535 50.96 15.07 -1.26
N PHE A 536 49.81 15.08 -0.59
CA PHE A 536 49.73 15.29 0.85
C PHE A 536 49.61 13.97 1.61
N SER A 537 50.35 13.82 2.70
CA SER A 537 50.18 12.68 3.61
C SER A 537 48.82 12.77 4.32
N LYS A 538 47.99 11.71 4.21
CA LYS A 538 46.68 11.61 4.91
C LYS A 538 46.83 11.86 6.42
N ILE A 539 47.90 11.33 7.01
CA ILE A 539 48.17 11.44 8.44
C ILE A 539 48.62 12.87 8.81
N GLY A 540 49.37 13.53 7.93
CA GLY A 540 49.80 14.92 8.10
C GLY A 540 48.64 15.91 8.13
N ILE A 541 47.70 15.79 7.17
CA ILE A 541 46.50 16.64 7.13
C ILE A 541 45.59 16.36 8.34
N CYS A 542 45.41 15.08 8.70
CA CYS A 542 44.64 14.71 9.90
C CYS A 542 45.18 15.35 11.18
N LYS A 543 46.51 15.32 11.35
CA LYS A 543 47.18 15.88 12.53
C LYS A 543 47.17 17.41 12.54
N ALA A 544 47.32 18.05 11.38
CA ALA A 544 47.35 19.51 11.28
C ALA A 544 45.96 20.17 11.37
N HIS A 545 44.88 19.46 11.00
CA HIS A 545 43.53 20.02 10.94
C HIS A 545 42.55 19.37 11.93
N SER A 546 43.03 18.57 12.90
CA SER A 546 42.21 17.85 13.88
C SER A 546 41.11 17.00 13.22
N LEU A 547 41.45 16.35 12.10
CA LEU A 547 40.54 15.49 11.34
C LEU A 547 40.90 14.02 11.55
N GLN A 548 39.92 13.13 11.54
CA GLN A 548 40.21 11.70 11.62
C GLN A 548 40.52 11.12 10.23
N PRO A 549 41.36 10.08 10.09
CA PRO A 549 41.67 9.48 8.79
C PRO A 549 40.46 8.98 7.99
N ARG A 550 39.33 8.70 8.67
CA ARG A 550 38.04 8.38 8.06
C ARG A 550 37.36 9.57 7.39
N ASP A 551 37.60 10.78 7.88
CA ASP A 551 37.01 12.02 7.37
C ASP A 551 37.66 12.43 6.04
N LEU A 552 38.97 12.18 5.89
CA LEU A 552 39.70 12.44 4.64
C LEU A 552 39.30 11.53 3.48
N ARG A 553 38.71 10.35 3.73
CA ARG A 553 38.15 9.51 2.66
C ARG A 553 37.01 10.22 1.91
N LYS A 554 36.32 11.16 2.58
CA LYS A 554 35.22 11.96 2.02
C LYS A 554 35.72 13.16 1.20
N MET A 555 36.99 13.52 1.36
CA MET A 555 37.70 14.50 0.54
C MET A 555 38.46 13.86 -0.62
N ASP A 556 38.69 12.55 -0.56
CA ASP A 556 39.35 11.78 -1.61
C ASP A 556 38.47 11.78 -2.87
N ASN A 557 38.96 12.40 -3.94
CA ASN A 557 38.23 12.54 -5.20
C ASN A 557 38.36 11.31 -6.12
N THR A 558 38.86 10.20 -5.56
CA THR A 558 38.98 8.91 -6.26
C THR A 558 37.61 8.25 -6.52
N TYR A 559 36.59 8.59 -5.73
CA TYR A 559 35.23 8.06 -5.87
C TYR A 559 34.25 9.21 -6.20
N SER A 560 33.62 9.13 -7.38
CA SER A 560 32.72 10.17 -7.91
C SER A 560 31.31 10.15 -7.30
N GLU A 561 30.97 9.15 -6.51
CA GLU A 561 29.61 8.90 -5.98
C GLU A 561 29.63 8.84 -4.44
N GLN A 562 30.11 9.91 -3.81
CA GLN A 562 30.11 10.00 -2.36
C GLN A 562 28.78 10.57 -1.88
N THR A 563 28.20 9.96 -0.85
CA THR A 563 26.99 10.44 -0.21
C THR A 563 27.22 11.85 0.36
N PRO A 564 26.28 12.79 0.15
CA PRO A 564 26.33 14.12 0.76
C PRO A 564 26.53 14.01 2.27
N ILE A 565 27.35 14.89 2.85
CA ILE A 565 27.56 14.91 4.30
C ILE A 565 28.11 16.25 4.79
N ILE A 566 27.63 16.66 5.97
CA ILE A 566 28.17 17.74 6.77
C ILE A 566 28.67 17.11 8.08
N LEU A 567 29.92 17.36 8.43
CA LEU A 567 30.53 16.85 9.66
C LEU A 567 31.10 17.99 10.48
N VAL A 568 30.59 18.16 11.69
CA VAL A 568 31.12 19.09 12.67
C VAL A 568 32.26 18.39 13.44
N ARG A 569 33.42 19.05 13.54
CA ARG A 569 34.58 18.62 14.32
C ARG A 569 34.99 19.75 15.25
N GLU A 570 35.89 19.43 16.19
CA GLU A 570 36.29 20.35 17.24
C GLU A 570 36.80 21.71 16.72
N LYS A 571 37.53 21.71 15.60
CA LYS A 571 38.17 22.91 15.02
C LYS A 571 37.84 23.15 13.54
N ALA A 572 36.94 22.37 12.96
CA ALA A 572 36.63 22.45 11.53
C ALA A 572 35.24 21.89 11.21
N ILE A 573 34.63 22.39 10.14
CA ILE A 573 33.41 21.85 9.55
C ILE A 573 33.76 21.31 8.17
N LEU A 574 33.47 20.04 7.94
CA LEU A 574 33.69 19.37 6.67
C LEU A 574 32.38 19.27 5.90
N ILE A 575 32.38 19.77 4.68
CA ILE A 575 31.21 19.80 3.79
C ILE A 575 31.56 19.03 2.53
N ASN A 576 30.76 18.01 2.22
CA ASN A 576 30.79 17.32 0.94
C ASN A 576 29.37 17.33 0.39
N LEU A 577 29.05 18.31 -0.45
CA LEU A 577 27.74 18.47 -1.08
C LEU A 577 27.95 18.69 -2.58
N LEU A 578 27.40 17.80 -3.43
CA LEU A 578 27.61 17.84 -4.88
C LEU A 578 29.11 17.84 -5.24
N GLN A 579 29.60 18.80 -6.02
CA GLN A 579 31.05 18.96 -6.26
C GLN A 579 31.78 19.79 -5.19
N PHE A 580 31.08 20.34 -4.20
CA PHE A 580 31.68 21.19 -3.18
C PHE A 580 32.28 20.33 -2.07
N LYS A 581 33.61 20.30 -2.04
CA LYS A 581 34.42 19.62 -1.03
C LYS A 581 35.18 20.67 -0.22
N VAL A 582 34.57 21.12 0.86
CA VAL A 582 34.98 22.32 1.60
C VAL A 582 35.32 21.96 3.04
N LEU A 583 36.44 22.49 3.53
CA LEU A 583 36.80 22.47 4.94
C LEU A 583 36.80 23.91 5.46
N VAL A 584 35.87 24.21 6.36
CA VAL A 584 35.73 25.53 6.98
C VAL A 584 36.36 25.51 8.37
N LYS A 585 37.19 26.51 8.66
CA LYS A 585 37.74 26.79 10.00
C LYS A 585 37.33 28.20 10.44
N ALA A 586 37.66 28.57 11.68
CA ALA A 586 37.41 29.91 12.22
C ALA A 586 38.17 31.03 11.47
N ASP A 587 39.31 30.70 10.85
CA ASP A 587 40.28 31.64 10.29
C ASP A 587 40.71 31.30 8.86
N MET A 588 40.18 30.24 8.26
CA MET A 588 40.51 29.85 6.89
C MET A 588 39.44 28.94 6.29
N THR A 589 39.31 28.97 4.96
CA THR A 589 38.45 28.05 4.20
C THR A 589 39.28 27.34 3.14
N ILE A 590 39.20 26.02 3.08
CA ILE A 590 39.94 25.19 2.13
C ILE A 590 38.96 24.50 1.19
N LEU A 591 39.10 24.76 -0.10
CA LEU A 591 38.36 24.08 -1.17
C LEU A 591 39.26 23.01 -1.79
N ALA A 592 38.84 21.74 -1.71
CA ALA A 592 39.58 20.65 -2.32
C ALA A 592 39.07 20.39 -3.73
N SER A 593 40.01 20.19 -4.67
CA SER A 593 39.74 19.84 -6.05
C SER A 593 40.57 18.64 -6.51
N LYS A 594 40.10 17.98 -7.57
CA LYS A 594 40.90 17.01 -8.34
C LYS A 594 42.07 17.74 -9.01
N MET A 595 43.24 17.11 -9.01
CA MET A 595 44.36 17.60 -9.82
C MET A 595 43.97 17.63 -11.31
N GLY A 596 44.12 18.79 -11.96
CA GLY A 596 43.85 18.99 -13.39
C GLY A 596 42.39 19.29 -13.77
N SER A 597 41.49 19.51 -12.83
CA SER A 597 40.12 19.97 -13.10
C SER A 597 39.72 21.04 -12.07
N ASP A 598 39.06 22.09 -12.53
CA ASP A 598 38.49 23.13 -11.68
C ASP A 598 36.97 22.93 -11.56
N PRO A 599 36.47 22.28 -10.50
CA PRO A 599 35.06 22.05 -10.27
C PRO A 599 34.34 23.32 -9.79
N TYR A 600 35.09 24.35 -9.41
CA TYR A 600 34.59 25.60 -8.85
C TYR A 600 34.50 26.66 -9.95
N SER A 601 33.33 27.30 -10.08
CA SER A 601 33.16 28.41 -11.01
C SER A 601 33.94 29.64 -10.52
N PRO A 602 34.51 30.47 -11.44
CA PRO A 602 35.18 31.71 -11.04
C PRO A 602 34.23 32.68 -10.32
N ALA A 603 32.94 32.66 -10.67
CA ALA A 603 31.90 33.42 -10.00
C ALA A 603 31.76 33.03 -8.53
N PHE A 604 31.76 31.72 -8.21
CA PHE A 604 31.72 31.24 -6.83
C PHE A 604 32.96 31.66 -6.04
N LEU A 605 34.16 31.55 -6.62
CA LEU A 605 35.40 31.94 -5.95
C LEU A 605 35.44 33.45 -5.64
N GLN A 606 34.89 34.27 -6.54
CA GLN A 606 34.76 35.71 -6.32
C GLN A 606 33.71 36.05 -5.25
N GLU A 607 32.54 35.41 -5.29
CA GLU A 607 31.48 35.59 -4.30
C GLU A 607 31.95 35.19 -2.90
N LEU A 608 32.62 34.03 -2.78
CA LEU A 608 33.20 33.56 -1.52
C LEU A 608 34.24 34.53 -0.99
N GLY A 609 35.20 34.96 -1.83
CA GLY A 609 36.19 35.96 -1.41
C GLY A 609 35.56 37.29 -0.99
N GLY A 610 34.48 37.72 -1.66
CA GLY A 610 33.73 38.93 -1.32
C GLY A 610 33.04 38.83 0.04
N LYS A 611 32.29 37.75 0.28
CA LYS A 611 31.59 37.51 1.55
C LYS A 611 32.56 37.27 2.71
N LEU A 612 33.68 36.58 2.48
CA LEU A 612 34.68 36.32 3.54
C LEU A 612 35.39 37.60 4.02
N LYS A 613 35.54 38.62 3.15
CA LYS A 613 36.13 39.94 3.47
C LYS A 613 35.24 40.84 4.34
N MET A 614 33.94 40.60 4.38
CA MET A 614 33.05 41.34 5.27
C MET A 614 33.46 41.08 6.72
N LYS A 615 33.42 42.08 7.61
CA LYS A 615 33.79 41.89 9.04
C LYS A 615 32.59 41.63 9.95
N GLU A 616 31.40 41.53 9.38
CA GLU A 616 30.15 41.29 10.11
C GLU A 616 29.83 39.79 10.16
N GLY A 617 29.46 39.29 11.33
CA GLY A 617 29.14 37.88 11.56
C GLY A 617 30.36 36.95 11.71
N HIS A 618 30.10 35.66 11.96
CA HIS A 618 31.12 34.64 12.09
C HIS A 618 31.67 34.20 10.72
N TYR A 619 32.99 34.01 10.62
CA TYR A 619 33.65 33.65 9.37
C TYR A 619 33.08 32.34 8.80
N GLU A 620 32.85 31.35 9.66
CA GLU A 620 32.33 30.04 9.31
C GLU A 620 30.92 30.08 8.69
N PHE A 621 30.02 30.93 9.18
CA PHE A 621 28.65 31.02 8.65
C PHE A 621 28.62 31.74 7.31
N ARG A 622 29.48 32.74 7.07
CA ARG A 622 29.62 33.35 5.74
C ARG A 622 30.14 32.35 4.71
N ALA A 623 31.09 31.51 5.11
CA ALA A 623 31.59 30.43 4.25
C ALA A 623 30.47 29.41 3.95
N LEU A 624 29.76 28.94 4.98
CA LEU A 624 28.64 27.99 4.87
C LEU A 624 27.52 28.53 3.98
N GLU A 625 27.07 29.75 4.22
CA GLU A 625 26.01 30.41 3.47
C GLU A 625 26.36 30.49 1.97
N THR A 626 27.60 30.88 1.65
CA THR A 626 28.05 30.97 0.25
C THR A 626 28.04 29.59 -0.43
N VAL A 627 28.49 28.55 0.28
CA VAL A 627 28.48 27.17 -0.23
C VAL A 627 27.05 26.68 -0.43
N PHE A 628 26.17 26.86 0.55
CA PHE A 628 24.78 26.40 0.47
C PHE A 628 24.00 27.12 -0.63
N LEU A 629 24.18 28.43 -0.77
CA LEU A 629 23.57 29.21 -1.85
C LEU A 629 23.97 28.66 -3.23
N ASN A 630 25.25 28.35 -3.42
CA ASN A 630 25.75 27.80 -4.69
C ASN A 630 25.30 26.34 -4.93
N VAL A 631 25.17 25.53 -3.87
CA VAL A 631 24.58 24.19 -3.95
C VAL A 631 23.12 24.26 -4.41
N ILE A 632 22.30 25.12 -3.80
CA ILE A 632 20.90 25.30 -4.18
C ILE A 632 20.77 25.87 -5.60
N ALA A 633 21.60 26.86 -5.97
CA ALA A 633 21.61 27.40 -7.33
C ALA A 633 21.91 26.33 -8.38
N GLN A 634 22.83 25.41 -8.08
CA GLN A 634 23.12 24.29 -8.97
C GLN A 634 21.96 23.29 -9.05
N LEU A 635 21.30 22.97 -7.93
CA LEU A 635 20.11 22.11 -7.93
C LEU A 635 19.01 22.71 -8.80
N HIS A 636 18.75 24.02 -8.69
CA HIS A 636 17.79 24.70 -9.55
C HIS A 636 18.18 24.66 -11.03
N ALA A 637 19.45 24.90 -11.36
CA ALA A 637 19.91 24.84 -12.74
C ALA A 637 19.73 23.44 -13.35
N GLU A 638 20.05 22.39 -12.59
CA GLU A 638 19.86 20.99 -13.01
C GLU A 638 18.36 20.64 -13.15
N GLN A 639 17.53 21.06 -12.18
CA GLN A 639 16.08 20.91 -12.24
C GLN A 639 15.49 21.57 -13.49
N GLN A 640 15.86 22.82 -13.77
CA GLN A 640 15.40 23.58 -14.94
C GLN A 640 15.79 22.87 -16.24
N ALA A 641 17.02 22.36 -16.32
CA ALA A 641 17.49 21.63 -17.50
C ALA A 641 16.67 20.35 -17.74
N ILE A 642 16.34 19.61 -16.68
CA ILE A 642 15.48 18.41 -16.77
C ILE A 642 14.06 18.81 -17.16
N PHE A 643 13.49 19.85 -16.53
CA PHE A 643 12.15 20.36 -16.82
C PHE A 643 11.98 20.76 -18.29
N LEU A 644 12.94 21.54 -18.83
CA LEU A 644 12.92 21.96 -20.24
C LEU A 644 13.01 20.75 -21.19
N ARG A 645 13.82 19.74 -20.85
CA ARG A 645 13.94 18.52 -21.65
C ARG A 645 12.64 17.72 -21.65
N VAL A 646 12.06 17.50 -20.47
CA VAL A 646 10.81 16.77 -20.30
C VAL A 646 9.68 17.47 -21.06
N ASN A 647 9.49 18.77 -20.87
CA ASN A 647 8.42 19.50 -21.56
C ASN A 647 8.61 19.54 -23.09
N ARG A 648 9.85 19.59 -23.57
CA ARG A 648 10.11 19.48 -25.01
C ARG A 648 9.69 18.12 -25.54
N THR A 649 10.11 17.03 -24.89
CA THR A 649 9.74 15.65 -25.29
C THR A 649 8.23 15.44 -25.19
N LEU A 650 7.59 15.88 -24.11
CA LEU A 650 6.15 15.80 -23.93
C LEU A 650 5.39 16.52 -25.04
N LYS A 651 5.84 17.72 -25.43
CA LYS A 651 5.21 18.49 -26.51
C LYS A 651 5.30 17.77 -27.87
N THR A 652 6.47 17.20 -28.20
CA THR A 652 6.62 16.42 -29.43
C THR A 652 5.74 15.16 -29.43
N LEU A 653 5.60 14.53 -28.27
CA LEU A 653 4.86 13.29 -28.09
C LEU A 653 3.34 13.45 -28.19
N ASP A 654 2.84 14.64 -27.85
CA ASP A 654 1.43 15.04 -28.02
C ASP A 654 1.06 15.14 -29.52
N ASP A 655 2.01 15.62 -30.35
CA ASP A 655 1.82 15.70 -31.80
C ASP A 655 1.93 14.33 -32.49
N ARG A 656 2.93 13.52 -32.11
CA ARG A 656 3.19 12.18 -32.70
C ARG A 656 3.82 11.21 -31.69
N ILE A 657 3.25 10.01 -31.59
CA ILE A 657 3.80 8.93 -30.76
C ILE A 657 4.84 8.15 -31.56
N GLU A 658 6.12 8.49 -31.37
CA GLU A 658 7.28 7.84 -31.98
C GLU A 658 8.15 7.12 -30.94
N GLU A 659 8.80 6.03 -31.35
CA GLU A 659 9.66 5.22 -30.47
C GLU A 659 10.83 6.03 -29.89
N ALA A 660 11.38 6.96 -30.66
CA ALA A 660 12.49 7.82 -30.25
C ALA A 660 12.11 8.75 -29.07
N GLU A 661 10.91 9.33 -29.12
CA GLU A 661 10.42 10.23 -28.06
C GLU A 661 10.01 9.46 -26.80
N LEU A 662 9.46 8.25 -26.94
CA LEU A 662 9.22 7.34 -25.82
C LEU A 662 10.53 6.96 -25.11
N LYS A 663 11.57 6.61 -25.86
CA LYS A 663 12.92 6.37 -25.31
C LYS A 663 13.48 7.65 -24.65
N GLY A 664 13.26 8.80 -25.26
CA GLY A 664 13.63 10.12 -24.70
C GLY A 664 12.95 10.41 -23.36
N LEU A 665 11.67 10.06 -23.23
CA LEU A 665 10.89 10.22 -21.99
C LEU A 665 11.41 9.29 -20.88
N LEU A 666 11.73 8.03 -21.21
CA LEU A 666 12.31 7.07 -20.25
C LEU A 666 13.68 7.53 -19.73
N ILE A 667 14.55 8.05 -20.61
CA ILE A 667 15.85 8.60 -20.20
C ILE A 667 15.65 9.82 -19.29
N SER A 668 14.66 10.66 -19.60
CA SER A 668 14.36 11.85 -18.79
C SER A 668 13.81 11.47 -17.42
N ARG A 669 12.96 10.43 -17.33
CA ARG A 669 12.48 9.85 -16.07
C ARG A 669 13.63 9.34 -15.21
N ARG A 670 14.54 8.54 -15.78
CA ARG A 670 15.72 8.05 -15.05
C ARG A 670 16.58 9.18 -14.50
N LYS A 671 16.84 10.22 -15.30
CA LYS A 671 17.59 11.41 -14.85
C LYS A 671 16.87 12.17 -13.74
N LEU A 672 15.54 12.24 -13.81
CA LEU A 672 14.72 12.86 -12.76
C LEU A 672 14.77 12.07 -11.46
N ASP A 673 14.75 10.73 -11.53
CA ASP A 673 14.87 9.86 -10.35
C ASP A 673 16.26 9.99 -9.71
N GLU A 674 17.33 10.01 -10.52
CA GLU A 674 18.70 10.25 -10.07
C GLU A 674 18.83 11.64 -9.39
N PHE A 675 18.20 12.67 -9.98
CA PHE A 675 18.13 14.00 -9.38
C PHE A 675 17.32 14.03 -8.07
N ALA A 676 16.20 13.31 -7.99
CA ALA A 676 15.39 13.22 -6.78
C ALA A 676 16.15 12.58 -5.62
N VAL A 677 16.93 11.52 -5.87
CA VAL A 677 17.79 10.89 -4.85
C VAL A 677 18.85 11.88 -4.36
N LYS A 678 19.46 12.65 -5.27
CA LYS A 678 20.45 13.68 -4.96
C LYS A 678 19.87 14.79 -4.06
N VAL A 679 18.73 15.37 -4.42
CA VAL A 679 18.05 16.42 -3.62
C VAL A 679 17.66 15.89 -2.23
N ASN A 680 17.08 14.69 -2.15
CA ASN A 680 16.70 14.09 -0.88
C ASN A 680 17.90 13.80 0.03
N SER A 681 19.05 13.45 -0.54
CA SER A 681 20.27 13.22 0.23
C SER A 681 20.81 14.52 0.85
N ILE A 682 20.72 15.64 0.14
CA ILE A 682 21.09 16.97 0.67
C ILE A 682 20.12 17.40 1.77
N ARG A 683 18.81 17.23 1.54
CA ARG A 683 17.77 17.50 2.52
C ARG A 683 17.98 16.71 3.82
N ALA A 684 18.32 15.42 3.69
CA ALA A 684 18.64 14.56 4.82
C ALA A 684 19.86 15.07 5.61
N CYS A 685 20.88 15.64 4.94
CA CYS A 685 22.03 16.21 5.62
C CYS A 685 21.67 17.47 6.43
N PHE A 686 20.88 18.37 5.86
CA PHE A 686 20.42 19.57 6.59
C PHE A 686 19.53 19.19 7.77
N THR A 687 18.61 18.22 7.57
CA THR A 687 17.74 17.70 8.63
C THR A 687 18.54 17.04 9.76
N ALA A 688 19.58 16.26 9.42
CA ALA A 688 20.41 15.58 10.41
C ALA A 688 21.14 16.56 11.34
N ILE A 689 21.61 17.69 10.81
CA ILE A 689 22.22 18.76 11.60
C ILE A 689 21.18 19.49 12.46
N LEU A 690 20.03 19.85 11.88
CA LEU A 690 18.97 20.55 12.61
C LEU A 690 18.40 19.74 13.78
N ASN A 691 18.46 18.41 13.72
CA ASN A 691 18.02 17.54 14.80
C ASN A 691 19.05 17.39 15.95
N GLN A 692 20.25 17.96 15.81
CA GLN A 692 21.36 17.81 16.76
C GLN A 692 21.86 19.18 17.26
N ASP A 693 21.23 19.69 18.32
CA ASP A 693 21.59 20.95 18.98
C ASP A 693 23.08 21.03 19.37
N ASP A 694 23.66 19.90 19.78
CA ASP A 694 25.09 19.78 20.10
C ASP A 694 25.98 20.10 18.89
N ASP A 695 25.60 19.63 17.70
CA ASP A 695 26.32 19.88 16.45
C ASP A 695 26.13 21.34 16.01
N LEU A 696 24.91 21.89 16.14
CA LEU A 696 24.61 23.30 15.84
C LEU A 696 25.43 24.26 16.73
N ALA A 697 25.42 24.05 18.05
CA ALA A 697 26.26 24.82 18.97
C ALA A 697 27.76 24.61 18.69
N ALA A 698 28.13 23.40 18.24
CA ALA A 698 29.51 23.10 17.90
C ALA A 698 30.01 23.79 16.61
N MET A 699 29.12 24.33 15.76
CA MET A 699 29.51 25.04 14.54
C MET A 699 30.14 26.42 14.78
N TYR A 700 29.99 27.02 15.97
CA TYR A 700 30.59 28.32 16.31
C TYR A 700 32.10 28.18 16.58
N LEU A 701 32.87 27.96 15.51
CA LEU A 701 34.31 27.76 15.54
C LEU A 701 35.06 29.02 16.00
N THR A 702 34.60 30.21 15.60
CA THR A 702 35.23 31.49 15.99
C THR A 702 35.15 31.72 17.50
N ASP A 703 33.99 31.42 18.11
CA ASP A 703 33.80 31.57 19.55
C ASP A 703 34.57 30.49 20.35
N LYS A 704 34.62 29.25 19.84
CA LYS A 704 35.47 28.19 20.38
C LYS A 704 36.96 28.55 20.34
N ALA A 705 37.44 29.12 19.25
CA ALA A 705 38.83 29.56 19.12
C ALA A 705 39.19 30.67 20.12
N ARG A 706 38.20 31.48 20.54
CA ARG A 706 38.33 32.50 21.59
C ARG A 706 38.15 31.96 23.01
N GLY A 707 38.01 30.64 23.18
CA GLY A 707 37.81 29.98 24.47
C GLY A 707 36.42 30.17 25.07
N ARG A 708 35.41 30.54 24.26
CA ARG A 708 34.02 30.75 24.68
C ARG A 708 33.10 29.77 23.96
N PRO A 709 33.06 28.48 24.34
CA PRO A 709 32.09 27.55 23.75
C PRO A 709 30.66 28.01 24.07
N ARG A 710 29.79 27.98 23.06
CA ARG A 710 28.37 28.30 23.20
C ARG A 710 27.64 27.21 23.98
N ALA A 711 26.59 27.60 24.71
CA ALA A 711 25.69 26.64 25.33
C ALA A 711 24.88 25.91 24.24
N ILE A 712 24.44 24.69 24.54
CA ILE A 712 23.66 23.87 23.60
C ILE A 712 22.37 24.57 23.17
N SER A 713 21.80 25.46 23.99
CA SER A 713 20.60 26.23 23.62
C SER A 713 20.86 27.52 22.83
N ASP A 714 22.12 27.88 22.59
CA ASP A 714 22.53 29.18 22.01
C ASP A 714 23.07 28.98 20.59
N HIS A 715 22.21 28.49 19.69
CA HIS A 715 22.55 28.18 18.29
C HIS A 715 21.61 28.80 17.25
N MET A 716 20.84 29.83 17.61
CA MET A 716 19.79 30.42 16.76
C MET A 716 20.26 30.83 15.35
N GLU A 717 21.45 31.42 15.18
CA GLU A 717 21.95 31.83 13.84
C GLU A 717 22.21 30.63 12.93
N ALA A 718 22.82 29.56 13.47
CA ALA A 718 23.06 28.32 12.74
C ALA A 718 21.75 27.62 12.36
N GLU A 719 20.81 27.54 13.31
CA GLU A 719 19.49 26.95 13.09
C GLU A 719 18.74 27.67 11.97
N LEU A 720 18.61 29.01 12.04
CA LEU A 720 17.95 29.81 11.01
C LEU A 720 18.59 29.66 9.63
N LEU A 721 19.94 29.60 9.56
CA LEU A 721 20.66 29.38 8.31
C LEU A 721 20.29 28.03 7.69
N PHE A 722 20.34 26.96 8.48
CA PHE A 722 20.03 25.61 8.00
C PHE A 722 18.55 25.42 7.67
N GLU A 723 17.63 25.99 8.46
CA GLU A 723 16.19 25.98 8.17
C GLU A 723 15.89 26.66 6.84
N HIS A 724 16.51 27.82 6.57
CA HIS A 724 16.32 28.53 5.31
C HIS A 724 16.72 27.67 4.10
N TYR A 725 17.91 27.05 4.13
CA TYR A 725 18.37 26.21 3.01
C TYR A 725 17.68 24.85 2.96
N LEU A 726 17.17 24.34 4.09
CA LEU A 726 16.29 23.17 4.11
C LEU A 726 14.99 23.47 3.35
N ASN A 727 14.34 24.59 3.64
CA ASN A 727 13.11 25.02 2.97
C ASN A 727 13.31 25.19 1.45
N LEU A 728 14.43 25.78 1.02
CA LEU A 728 14.76 25.87 -0.41
C LEU A 728 14.99 24.50 -1.05
N SER A 729 15.63 23.57 -0.34
CA SER A 729 15.80 22.20 -0.82
C SER A 729 14.47 21.43 -0.93
N ASP A 730 13.52 21.69 -0.03
CA ASP A 730 12.17 21.15 -0.06
C ASP A 730 11.37 21.68 -1.26
N GLU A 731 11.53 22.96 -1.61
CA GLU A 731 10.92 23.53 -2.82
C GLU A 731 11.38 22.79 -4.09
N VAL A 732 12.69 22.57 -4.22
CA VAL A 732 13.26 21.80 -5.34
C VAL A 732 12.74 20.36 -5.34
N ALA A 733 12.65 19.71 -4.18
CA ALA A 733 12.15 18.34 -4.06
C ALA A 733 10.67 18.22 -4.47
N ASN A 734 9.84 19.19 -4.07
CA ASN A 734 8.42 19.23 -4.40
C ASN A 734 8.20 19.42 -5.91
N ALA A 735 8.90 20.36 -6.53
CA ALA A 735 8.80 20.57 -7.97
C ALA A 735 9.35 19.37 -8.79
N THR A 736 10.36 18.65 -8.26
CA THR A 736 10.82 17.37 -8.84
C THR A 736 9.74 16.30 -8.79
N THR A 737 9.04 16.18 -7.66
CA THR A 737 7.94 15.22 -7.47
C THR A 737 6.78 15.53 -8.41
N GLN A 738 6.44 16.81 -8.59
CA GLN A 738 5.41 17.25 -9.53
C GLN A 738 5.79 16.87 -10.98
N LEU A 739 7.03 17.11 -11.40
CA LEU A 739 7.50 16.74 -12.74
C LEU A 739 7.44 15.22 -12.97
N SER A 740 7.74 14.41 -11.94
CA SER A 740 7.66 12.95 -12.01
C SER A 740 6.22 12.48 -12.19
N SER A 741 5.28 13.07 -11.45
CA SER A 741 3.84 12.81 -11.61
C SER A 741 3.35 13.14 -13.02
N ASN A 742 3.82 14.24 -13.63
CA ASN A 742 3.44 14.62 -15.00
C ASN A 742 3.96 13.63 -16.06
N ILE A 743 5.17 13.09 -15.86
CA ILE A 743 5.71 12.04 -16.74
C ILE A 743 4.89 10.76 -16.61
N ALA A 744 4.52 10.35 -15.39
CA ALA A 744 3.70 9.16 -15.16
C ALA A 744 2.32 9.28 -15.81
N ALA A 745 1.63 10.41 -15.61
CA ALA A 745 0.33 10.66 -16.23
C ALA A 745 0.39 10.60 -17.77
N THR A 746 1.42 11.18 -18.38
CA THR A 746 1.60 11.08 -19.84
C THR A 746 1.88 9.65 -20.29
N GLN A 747 2.66 8.88 -19.53
CA GLN A 747 2.94 7.48 -19.84
C GLN A 747 1.65 6.64 -19.87
N ASP A 748 0.73 6.90 -18.95
CA ASP A 748 -0.58 6.24 -18.92
C ASP A 748 -1.43 6.61 -20.14
N ILE A 749 -1.45 7.90 -20.52
CA ILE A 749 -2.13 8.37 -21.74
C ILE A 749 -1.58 7.66 -22.98
N ILE A 750 -0.25 7.55 -23.10
CA ILE A 750 0.36 6.88 -24.26
C ILE A 750 0.03 5.40 -24.29
N ASN A 751 0.03 4.73 -23.14
CA ASN A 751 -0.38 3.32 -23.05
C ASN A 751 -1.83 3.13 -23.51
N ILE A 752 -2.74 4.05 -23.16
CA ILE A 752 -4.13 4.05 -23.64
C ILE A 752 -4.18 4.24 -25.16
N VAL A 753 -3.44 5.21 -25.70
CA VAL A 753 -3.43 5.48 -27.16
C VAL A 753 -2.83 4.31 -27.95
N LEU A 754 -1.72 3.73 -27.47
CA LEU A 754 -1.11 2.54 -28.08
C LEU A 754 -2.04 1.33 -28.00
N GLY A 755 -2.75 1.14 -26.89
CA GLY A 755 -3.80 0.12 -26.77
C GLY A 755 -4.90 0.31 -27.81
N SER A 756 -5.36 1.55 -28.02
CA SER A 756 -6.33 1.87 -29.06
C SER A 756 -5.80 1.61 -30.48
N ARG A 757 -4.54 1.97 -30.78
CA ARG A 757 -3.90 1.68 -32.07
C ARG A 757 -3.76 0.18 -32.32
N ARG A 758 -3.39 -0.60 -31.31
CA ARG A 758 -3.37 -2.06 -31.37
C ARG A 758 -4.75 -2.62 -31.68
N ASN A 759 -5.79 -2.13 -31.02
CA ASN A 759 -7.17 -2.55 -31.29
C ASN A 759 -7.62 -2.18 -32.72
N GLN A 760 -7.21 -1.02 -33.25
CA GLN A 760 -7.47 -0.65 -34.65
C GLN A 760 -6.78 -1.61 -35.63
N LEU A 761 -5.54 -1.99 -35.36
CA LEU A 761 -4.78 -2.91 -36.20
C LEU A 761 -5.42 -4.31 -36.21
N ILE A 762 -5.83 -4.82 -35.04
CA ILE A 762 -6.57 -6.08 -34.92
C ILE A 762 -7.87 -6.04 -35.75
N HIS A 763 -8.59 -4.91 -35.71
CA HIS A 763 -9.80 -4.75 -36.52
C HIS A 763 -9.50 -4.78 -38.03
N TYR A 764 -8.44 -4.14 -38.49
CA TYR A 764 -8.03 -4.19 -39.91
C TYR A 764 -7.58 -5.58 -40.34
N GLU A 765 -6.80 -6.27 -39.51
CA GLU A 765 -6.36 -7.65 -39.76
C GLU A 765 -7.58 -8.59 -39.86
N LEU A 766 -8.54 -8.46 -38.95
CA LEU A 766 -9.77 -9.24 -38.99
C LEU A 766 -10.58 -8.97 -40.27
N MET A 767 -10.69 -7.70 -40.70
CA MET A 767 -11.35 -7.34 -41.96
C MET A 767 -10.65 -7.94 -43.19
N ALA A 768 -9.31 -7.95 -43.20
CA ALA A 768 -8.53 -8.55 -44.27
C ALA A 768 -8.74 -10.08 -44.33
N ASN A 769 -8.72 -10.75 -43.17
CA ASN A 769 -8.95 -12.19 -43.08
C ASN A 769 -10.38 -12.58 -43.51
N LEU A 770 -11.39 -11.80 -43.13
CA LEU A 770 -12.75 -12.00 -43.63
C LEU A 770 -12.86 -11.79 -45.14
N SER A 771 -12.11 -10.84 -45.70
CA SER A 771 -12.09 -10.58 -47.14
C SER A 771 -11.53 -11.78 -47.90
N MET A 772 -10.43 -12.34 -47.39
CA MET A 772 -9.82 -13.53 -47.95
C MET A 772 -10.75 -14.76 -47.88
N ALA A 773 -11.42 -14.96 -46.75
CA ALA A 773 -12.39 -16.03 -46.58
C ALA A 773 -13.59 -15.89 -47.53
N ALA A 774 -14.06 -14.67 -47.80
CA ALA A 774 -15.15 -14.42 -48.74
C ALA A 774 -14.76 -14.68 -50.20
N ILE A 775 -13.48 -14.47 -50.57
CA ILE A 775 -12.97 -14.72 -51.93
C ILE A 775 -12.74 -16.21 -52.20
N ALA A 776 -12.52 -17.04 -51.17
CA ALA A 776 -12.19 -18.46 -51.32
C ALA A 776 -13.17 -19.28 -52.20
N PRO A 777 -14.52 -19.12 -52.10
CA PRO A 777 -15.46 -19.79 -53.00
C PRO A 777 -15.30 -19.38 -54.46
N ALA A 778 -15.01 -18.11 -54.73
CA ALA A 778 -14.76 -17.64 -56.09
C ALA A 778 -13.46 -18.19 -56.67
N ALA A 779 -12.40 -18.26 -55.86
CA ALA A 779 -11.14 -18.89 -56.26
C ALA A 779 -11.30 -20.39 -56.53
N LEU A 780 -12.09 -21.10 -55.71
CA LEU A 780 -12.41 -22.52 -55.93
C LEU A 780 -13.16 -22.73 -57.24
N MET A 781 -14.21 -21.93 -57.50
CA MET A 781 -14.99 -22.03 -58.74
C MET A 781 -14.14 -21.68 -59.97
N ALA A 782 -13.32 -20.63 -59.90
CA ALA A 782 -12.37 -20.29 -60.97
C ALA A 782 -11.34 -21.41 -61.19
N GLY A 783 -10.89 -22.07 -60.12
CA GLY A 783 -9.97 -23.21 -60.19
C GLY A 783 -10.60 -24.41 -60.88
N LEU A 784 -11.80 -24.84 -60.47
CA LEU A 784 -12.49 -26.00 -61.06
C LEU A 784 -12.75 -25.85 -62.57
N PHE A 785 -13.18 -24.66 -63.00
CA PHE A 785 -13.46 -24.37 -64.41
C PHE A 785 -12.23 -23.89 -65.20
N GLY A 786 -11.13 -23.55 -64.53
CA GLY A 786 -9.84 -23.22 -65.14
C GLY A 786 -8.95 -24.43 -65.42
N MET A 787 -9.38 -25.64 -65.01
CA MET A 787 -8.66 -26.88 -65.30
C MET A 787 -8.84 -27.29 -66.76
N ASN A 788 -7.76 -27.78 -67.38
CA ASN A 788 -7.76 -28.27 -68.77
C ASN A 788 -8.36 -29.70 -68.87
N ILE A 789 -9.64 -29.84 -68.52
CA ILE A 789 -10.41 -31.09 -68.58
C ILE A 789 -11.69 -30.80 -69.36
N ALA A 790 -11.99 -31.61 -70.37
CA ALA A 790 -13.17 -31.43 -71.22
C ALA A 790 -14.46 -31.65 -70.41
N ASN A 791 -15.16 -30.57 -70.07
CA ASN A 791 -16.38 -30.62 -69.27
C ASN A 791 -17.67 -30.60 -70.12
N GLY A 792 -17.57 -30.37 -71.44
CA GLY A 792 -18.73 -30.31 -72.36
C GLY A 792 -19.66 -29.10 -72.16
N LEU A 793 -19.35 -28.26 -71.18
CA LEU A 793 -20.11 -27.08 -70.74
C LEU A 793 -19.48 -25.75 -71.19
N GLU A 794 -18.34 -25.81 -71.90
CA GLU A 794 -17.49 -24.66 -72.24
C GLU A 794 -18.02 -23.83 -73.43
N GLN A 795 -18.88 -24.40 -74.27
CA GLN A 795 -19.37 -23.75 -75.50
C GLN A 795 -20.67 -22.95 -75.28
N ASP A 796 -21.32 -23.04 -74.12
CA ASP A 796 -22.58 -22.35 -73.83
C ASP A 796 -22.34 -20.99 -73.15
N MET A 797 -22.60 -19.92 -73.91
CA MET A 797 -22.43 -18.54 -73.45
C MET A 797 -23.35 -18.17 -72.27
N HIS A 798 -24.53 -18.78 -72.13
CA HIS A 798 -25.44 -18.48 -71.03
C HIS A 798 -24.98 -19.12 -69.71
N LEU A 799 -24.37 -20.31 -69.80
CA LEU A 799 -23.88 -21.03 -68.64
C LEU A 799 -22.70 -20.32 -67.96
N PHE A 800 -21.80 -19.71 -68.76
CA PHE A 800 -20.70 -18.90 -68.24
C PHE A 800 -21.20 -17.75 -67.35
N TRP A 801 -22.16 -16.96 -67.86
CA TRP A 801 -22.74 -15.85 -67.10
C TRP A 801 -23.52 -16.32 -65.86
N GLY A 802 -24.15 -17.49 -65.92
CA GLY A 802 -24.82 -18.12 -64.77
C GLY A 802 -23.85 -18.50 -63.65
N ILE A 803 -22.73 -19.15 -63.98
CA ILE A 803 -21.69 -19.53 -63.01
C ILE A 803 -20.99 -18.29 -62.43
N PHE A 804 -20.68 -17.32 -63.28
CA PHE A 804 -20.08 -16.04 -62.87
C PHE A 804 -20.99 -15.28 -61.89
N GLY A 805 -22.26 -15.10 -62.26
CA GLY A 805 -23.26 -14.45 -61.42
C GLY A 805 -23.51 -15.18 -60.10
N GLY A 806 -23.66 -16.51 -60.15
CA GLY A 806 -23.89 -17.35 -58.96
C GLY A 806 -22.71 -17.28 -57.98
N THR A 807 -21.49 -17.33 -58.48
CA THR A 807 -20.26 -17.22 -57.67
C THR A 807 -20.15 -15.85 -56.99
N PHE A 808 -20.55 -14.78 -57.68
CA PHE A 808 -20.56 -13.42 -57.12
C PHE A 808 -21.61 -13.27 -56.02
N VAL A 809 -22.79 -13.86 -56.19
CA VAL A 809 -23.84 -13.89 -55.14
C VAL A 809 -23.35 -14.65 -53.91
N VAL A 810 -22.78 -15.85 -54.09
CA VAL A 810 -22.24 -16.64 -52.98
C VAL A 810 -21.17 -15.86 -52.22
N THR A 811 -20.20 -15.28 -52.92
CA THR A 811 -19.13 -14.45 -52.33
C THR A 811 -19.71 -13.24 -51.57
N GLY A 812 -20.67 -12.53 -52.16
CA GLY A 812 -21.34 -11.39 -51.54
C GLY A 812 -22.13 -11.76 -50.28
N THR A 813 -22.82 -12.91 -50.28
CA THR A 813 -23.57 -13.39 -49.10
C THR A 813 -22.63 -13.79 -47.96
N VAL A 814 -21.51 -14.44 -48.25
CA VAL A 814 -20.49 -14.82 -47.26
C VAL A 814 -19.85 -13.57 -46.66
N TRP A 815 -19.50 -12.58 -47.48
CA TRP A 815 -18.98 -11.29 -47.02
C TRP A 815 -19.98 -10.57 -46.10
N PHE A 816 -21.24 -10.43 -46.54
CA PHE A 816 -22.27 -9.76 -45.78
C PHE A 816 -22.57 -10.44 -44.44
N ALA A 817 -22.68 -11.78 -44.43
CA ALA A 817 -22.88 -12.54 -43.21
C ALA A 817 -21.71 -12.38 -42.22
N SER A 818 -20.47 -12.37 -42.73
CA SER A 818 -19.26 -12.22 -41.93
C SER A 818 -19.14 -10.83 -41.30
N VAL A 819 -19.37 -9.78 -42.09
CA VAL A 819 -19.38 -8.39 -41.61
C VAL A 819 -20.51 -8.18 -40.59
N LYS A 820 -21.73 -8.68 -40.89
CA LYS A 820 -22.87 -8.59 -39.96
C LYS A 820 -22.55 -9.25 -38.61
N LYS A 821 -21.95 -10.45 -38.63
CA LYS A 821 -21.56 -11.17 -37.41
C LYS A 821 -20.50 -10.40 -36.60
N MET A 822 -19.51 -9.81 -37.28
CA MET A 822 -18.52 -8.96 -36.60
C MET A 822 -19.16 -7.73 -35.96
N TRP A 823 -20.05 -7.03 -36.67
CA TRP A 823 -20.77 -5.88 -36.12
C TRP A 823 -21.62 -6.26 -34.91
N THR A 824 -22.30 -7.42 -34.95
CA THR A 824 -23.05 -7.90 -33.79
C THR A 824 -22.15 -8.25 -32.61
N MET A 825 -20.95 -8.78 -32.84
CA MET A 825 -19.97 -9.04 -31.78
C MET A 825 -19.37 -7.75 -31.21
N ALA A 826 -19.10 -6.75 -32.05
CA ALA A 826 -18.63 -5.44 -31.62
C ALA A 826 -19.68 -4.69 -30.79
N LEU A 827 -20.97 -4.85 -31.13
CA LEU A 827 -22.10 -4.32 -30.38
C LEU A 827 -22.33 -5.08 -29.07
N ALA A 828 -22.14 -6.40 -29.06
CA ALA A 828 -22.22 -7.22 -27.85
C ALA A 828 -21.03 -7.00 -26.89
N GLY A 829 -19.87 -6.59 -27.41
CA GLY A 829 -18.65 -6.28 -26.65
C GLY A 829 -18.53 -4.85 -26.13
N GLY A 830 -19.60 -4.04 -26.13
CA GLY A 830 -19.61 -2.74 -25.46
C GLY A 830 -18.81 -1.61 -26.14
N TYR A 831 -18.41 -1.75 -27.41
CA TYR A 831 -17.74 -0.67 -28.15
C TYR A 831 -18.76 0.37 -28.65
N ARG A 832 -19.24 1.24 -27.75
CA ARG A 832 -19.90 2.49 -28.17
C ARG A 832 -18.81 3.45 -28.66
N ARG A 833 -18.71 3.65 -29.97
CA ARG A 833 -17.95 4.76 -30.57
C ARG A 833 -18.41 6.06 -29.88
N GLN A 834 -17.55 6.64 -29.04
CA GLN A 834 -17.71 8.04 -28.65
C GLN A 834 -17.58 8.86 -29.93
N ALA A 835 -18.64 9.57 -30.29
CA ALA A 835 -18.58 10.55 -31.36
C ALA A 835 -17.57 11.63 -30.96
N PRO A 836 -16.75 12.16 -31.91
CA PRO A 836 -15.87 13.26 -31.60
C PRO A 836 -16.72 14.45 -31.16
N VAL A 837 -16.47 14.93 -29.94
CA VAL A 837 -16.99 16.21 -29.46
C VAL A 837 -16.46 17.27 -30.42
N LYS A 838 -17.34 17.81 -31.27
CA LYS A 838 -17.03 19.02 -32.02
C LYS A 838 -16.79 20.12 -30.99
N GLY A 839 -15.54 20.56 -30.85
CA GLY A 839 -15.23 21.78 -30.14
C GLY A 839 -15.97 22.93 -30.81
N SER A 840 -16.90 23.57 -30.10
CA SER A 840 -17.26 24.94 -30.43
C SER A 840 -16.17 25.85 -29.86
N LYS A 841 -15.81 26.85 -30.64
CA LYS A 841 -15.29 28.09 -30.09
C LYS A 841 -16.33 28.73 -29.18
#